data_AF-A0A0N7H2A7-F1
#
_entry.id   AF-A0A0N7H2A7-F1
#
_cell.length_a   1.000
_cell.length_b   1.000
_cell.length_c   1.000
_cell.angle_alpha   90.00
_cell.angle_beta   90.00
_cell.angle_gamma   90.00
#
_symmetry.space_group_name_H-M   'P 1'
#
loop_
_entity.id
_entity.type
_entity.pdbx_description
1 polymer ?
#
loop_
_entity_poly.entity_id
_entity_poly.type
_entity_poly.pdbx_seq_one_letter_code
_entity_poly.pdbx_strand_id
1 'polypeptide(L)'
;MLVNALQLNQRGRYRFSSDGDIALFENNLTRLHADDQALLDHFGLNRDQLASYAQEPINHPSLPVDGETVLMDLKNKLTRLDSIHVDTETMSGKDNFYWFGYRFFLYFIDTFKVDGRYAKASLHIDETALLASLERYILARVGRTSEQSLVHFLNTQIADGDDLDLDGFNEHLRTLPLLKFFESYPVLATLLLDLLEDTLNYLYAVILDFADDVEALEAEFSIPSRKIEAIEFGLGDPHGRGETVCQVKVCAISLVYKPRASREALFFNQLLGQLREWTGADCFAIHAPRILSRERHSWIEKVDNTPCANTADVALFYKKMGAQIAVIHALNGIDFHYENIIACGSSPVMIDLECLFTASTSDLLLELPLDSALSNTFKLIQQSVCSSGFVPFSQKSNNDQSGLTRQALFISTRHTLVFENGFYHLRKVEFEHLLQQKHLPLLQGERKGHETYKAELVHGFEYAYGELLTHRHTIMQMLEQSAGELSTRVLLKNSQRYADFIGLSRHPRFMKNMLDRELLLATLWKDLKEPYRAKGIPRHEIADLQRSSIPCFTMPLNSNALMSAQGETIDMTKVQPPIKSCLQKIANLSAADRALQLTLLEMCLYPESNGQPSSRAPLKAPQADRLDAILGISSRLEALAIKGTATDVSWLAFHTHPTTRGKYPSPMDHGLYSGIAGIGLFYLSLFKVSGKPRLLSLLDQVLASLEQHFGFFKADLTVSAYHGLGSYLYLLINRRQITGDSQHDEKIASLLTQLIDVPPEDYDFDFLGGCCGAVTLLANIHGLSAQADVLPAIRRMVAYIKDQILIEEGQLLRRDDRSVILTGLSHGLSGVILALCKAYDVTGDGALVPLAIQVLEGENRLSREGFWLDLRDLGPVDHATKWCHGDGGILIARRQLMKSMGEVLDETTRQTVLDDIQRCENNLWQHGLGDGYNLCHGDFGNLICLYDLYRHADDPEGISRVKQALGKVARQFFAGPFLDSDRVPDVSLLTGITGAGYALLYEIDPTIPNILSLDFALQT
;
A
#
# COMPACT_ATOMS: atom_id res chain seq x y z
N MET A 1 3.35 -37.93 25.57
CA MET A 1 3.69 -36.78 24.70
C MET A 1 2.46 -36.09 24.11
N LEU A 2 1.36 -36.81 23.80
CA LEU A 2 0.11 -36.20 23.30
C LEU A 2 -0.50 -35.08 24.17
N VAL A 3 -0.18 -35.00 25.46
CA VAL A 3 -0.59 -33.90 26.35
C VAL A 3 -0.09 -32.52 25.86
N ASN A 4 0.92 -32.49 24.98
CA ASN A 4 1.39 -31.25 24.35
C ASN A 4 0.44 -30.69 23.28
N ALA A 5 -0.63 -31.41 22.93
CA ALA A 5 -1.74 -30.86 22.15
C ALA A 5 -2.65 -29.93 22.98
N LEU A 6 -2.65 -30.06 24.31
CA LEU A 6 -3.59 -29.35 25.18
C LEU A 6 -3.22 -27.89 25.37
N GLN A 7 -4.22 -27.01 25.38
CA GLN A 7 -4.11 -25.60 25.72
C GLN A 7 -3.74 -25.38 27.19
N LEU A 8 -3.32 -24.16 27.55
CA LEU A 8 -2.93 -23.82 28.92
C LEU A 8 -4.00 -24.18 29.97
N ASN A 9 -5.27 -23.87 29.71
CA ASN A 9 -6.39 -24.16 30.62
C ASN A 9 -6.67 -25.67 30.77
N GLN A 10 -6.53 -26.45 29.69
CA GLN A 10 -6.74 -27.90 29.67
C GLN A 10 -5.61 -28.69 30.34
N ARG A 11 -4.42 -28.08 30.49
CA ARG A 11 -3.25 -28.72 31.08
C ARG A 11 -3.27 -28.76 32.61
N GLY A 12 -3.97 -27.84 33.26
CA GLY A 12 -3.94 -27.71 34.72
C GLY A 12 -2.51 -27.55 35.24
N ARG A 13 -2.00 -28.50 36.04
CA ARG A 13 -0.61 -28.54 36.53
C ARG A 13 0.34 -29.40 35.68
N TYR A 14 -0.13 -29.95 34.57
CA TYR A 14 0.72 -30.74 33.66
C TYR A 14 1.52 -29.79 32.76
N ARG A 15 2.85 -29.89 32.77
CA ARG A 15 3.77 -28.90 32.14
C ARG A 15 4.57 -29.50 30.97
N PHE A 16 5.89 -29.48 31.11
CA PHE A 16 6.89 -29.91 30.14
C PHE A 16 7.60 -31.18 30.63
N SER A 17 8.02 -32.03 29.70
CA SER A 17 8.68 -33.31 30.01
C SER A 17 10.21 -33.25 30.03
N SER A 18 10.82 -32.12 29.66
CA SER A 18 12.28 -31.95 29.62
C SER A 18 12.71 -30.50 29.90
N ASP A 19 13.90 -30.34 30.50
CA ASP A 19 14.52 -29.02 30.73
C ASP A 19 14.78 -28.26 29.41
N GLY A 20 15.05 -29.00 28.33
CA GLY A 20 15.21 -28.42 26.99
C GLY A 20 13.93 -27.78 26.46
N ASP A 21 12.77 -28.39 26.71
CA ASP A 21 11.48 -27.82 26.30
C ASP A 21 11.14 -26.55 27.08
N ILE A 22 11.48 -26.52 28.38
CA ILE A 22 11.33 -25.34 29.25
C ILE A 22 12.21 -24.21 28.74
N ALA A 23 13.50 -24.46 28.51
CA ALA A 23 14.44 -23.45 28.02
C ALA A 23 14.02 -22.88 26.65
N LEU A 24 13.49 -23.74 25.76
CA LEU A 24 12.97 -23.29 24.47
C LEU A 24 11.69 -22.46 24.61
N PHE A 25 10.79 -22.82 25.53
CA PHE A 25 9.57 -22.06 25.80
C PHE A 25 9.91 -20.66 26.34
N GLU A 26 10.84 -20.55 27.29
CA GLU A 26 11.32 -19.28 27.83
C GLU A 26 12.02 -18.41 26.78
N ASN A 27 12.77 -19.04 25.88
CA ASN A 27 13.38 -18.36 24.75
C ASN A 27 12.31 -17.75 23.83
N ASN A 28 11.29 -18.52 23.46
CA ASN A 28 10.17 -18.04 22.65
C ASN A 28 9.39 -16.93 23.34
N LEU A 29 9.12 -17.08 24.64
CA LEU A 29 8.46 -16.08 25.47
C LEU A 29 9.20 -14.73 25.41
N THR A 30 10.53 -14.75 25.52
CA THR A 30 11.38 -13.55 25.46
C THR A 30 11.45 -12.95 24.05
N ARG A 31 11.56 -13.79 23.01
CA ARG A 31 11.70 -13.33 21.62
C ARG A 31 10.40 -12.76 21.03
N LEU A 32 9.26 -13.37 21.36
CA LEU A 32 7.97 -12.99 20.79
C LEU A 32 7.34 -11.79 21.52
N HIS A 33 7.67 -11.58 22.80
CA HIS A 33 7.02 -10.58 23.63
C HIS A 33 8.04 -9.70 24.34
N ALA A 34 8.26 -8.48 23.82
CA ALA A 34 9.14 -7.48 24.47
C ALA A 34 8.56 -6.93 25.79
N ASP A 35 7.25 -6.71 25.84
CA ASP A 35 6.44 -6.35 27.02
C ASP A 35 5.35 -7.40 27.34
N ASP A 36 4.79 -7.31 28.54
CA ASP A 36 3.85 -8.29 29.12
C ASP A 36 2.37 -8.03 28.77
N GLN A 37 2.01 -6.90 28.15
CA GLN A 37 0.60 -6.54 28.03
C GLN A 37 -0.17 -7.53 27.15
N ALA A 38 0.43 -7.98 26.05
CA ALA A 38 -0.19 -9.00 25.18
C ALA A 38 -0.36 -10.36 25.87
N LEU A 39 0.57 -10.71 26.76
CA LEU A 39 0.50 -11.93 27.55
C LEU A 39 -0.63 -11.85 28.57
N LEU A 40 -0.76 -10.71 29.26
CA LEU A 40 -1.84 -10.44 30.19
C LEU A 40 -3.21 -10.46 29.50
N ASP A 41 -3.33 -9.85 28.32
CA ASP A 41 -4.60 -9.79 27.58
C ASP A 41 -5.08 -11.18 27.10
N HIS A 42 -4.12 -12.05 26.73
CA HIS A 42 -4.39 -13.40 26.23
C HIS A 42 -4.49 -14.46 27.33
N PHE A 43 -3.48 -14.60 28.18
CA PHE A 43 -3.36 -15.64 29.21
C PHE A 43 -3.86 -15.20 30.59
N GLY A 44 -3.96 -13.89 30.84
CA GLY A 44 -4.14 -13.36 32.20
C GLY A 44 -2.89 -13.51 33.08
N LEU A 45 -1.74 -13.84 32.48
CA LEU A 45 -0.47 -14.09 33.16
C LEU A 45 0.63 -13.26 32.52
N ASN A 46 1.54 -12.73 33.33
CA ASN A 46 2.73 -12.03 32.87
C ASN A 46 3.89 -13.01 32.55
N ARG A 47 5.03 -12.47 32.08
CA ARG A 47 6.18 -13.29 31.69
C ARG A 47 6.70 -14.17 32.84
N ASP A 48 6.87 -13.58 34.02
CA ASP A 48 7.41 -14.28 35.19
C ASP A 48 6.48 -15.40 35.66
N GLN A 49 5.16 -15.17 35.59
CA GLN A 49 4.14 -16.17 35.93
C GLN A 49 4.12 -17.32 34.93
N LEU A 50 4.27 -17.05 33.62
CA LEU A 50 4.35 -18.09 32.59
C LEU A 50 5.65 -18.89 32.67
N ALA A 51 6.78 -18.25 32.99
CA ALA A 51 8.04 -18.92 33.23
C ALA A 51 7.97 -19.79 34.50
N SER A 52 7.44 -19.24 35.59
CA SER A 52 7.20 -19.98 36.83
C SER A 52 6.27 -21.18 36.59
N TYR A 53 5.19 -20.98 35.82
CA TYR A 53 4.33 -22.07 35.36
C TYR A 53 5.19 -23.15 34.66
N ALA A 54 6.02 -22.79 33.68
CA ALA A 54 6.82 -23.77 32.95
C ALA A 54 7.80 -24.57 33.83
N GLN A 55 8.35 -23.95 34.88
CA GLN A 55 9.38 -24.52 35.77
C GLN A 55 8.83 -25.31 36.97
N GLU A 56 7.55 -25.20 37.31
CA GLU A 56 6.98 -25.87 38.48
C GLU A 56 7.11 -27.41 38.41
N PRO A 57 7.66 -28.07 39.46
CA PRO A 57 7.91 -29.51 39.44
C PRO A 57 6.61 -30.34 39.42
N ILE A 58 6.59 -31.38 38.58
CA ILE A 58 5.45 -32.27 38.37
C ILE A 58 5.31 -33.25 39.55
N ASN A 59 4.59 -32.84 40.61
CA ASN A 59 4.20 -33.74 41.70
C ASN A 59 2.77 -34.24 41.47
N HIS A 60 2.64 -35.39 40.79
CA HIS A 60 1.38 -36.10 40.49
C HIS A 60 0.15 -35.22 40.13
N PRO A 61 0.14 -34.52 38.98
CA PRO A 61 -1.04 -33.80 38.55
C PRO A 61 -1.98 -34.71 37.75
N SER A 62 -3.23 -34.85 38.19
CA SER A 62 -4.31 -35.26 37.29
C SER A 62 -4.58 -34.13 36.30
N LEU A 63 -4.86 -34.49 35.04
CA LEU A 63 -5.35 -33.49 34.09
C LEU A 63 -6.73 -32.99 34.57
N PRO A 64 -7.07 -31.72 34.33
CA PRO A 64 -8.44 -31.27 34.34
C PRO A 64 -9.36 -32.20 33.51
N VAL A 65 -10.63 -32.33 33.90
CA VAL A 65 -11.59 -33.25 33.27
C VAL A 65 -11.77 -32.97 31.77
N ASP A 66 -11.78 -31.69 31.39
CA ASP A 66 -11.81 -31.25 30.00
C ASP A 66 -10.55 -31.69 29.24
N GLY A 67 -9.36 -31.53 29.86
CA GLY A 67 -8.09 -32.01 29.32
C GLY A 67 -8.03 -33.53 29.13
N GLU A 68 -8.55 -34.31 30.09
CA GLU A 68 -8.66 -35.78 29.96
C GLU A 68 -9.58 -36.18 28.81
N THR A 69 -10.70 -35.48 28.67
CA THR A 69 -11.70 -35.75 27.61
C THR A 69 -11.12 -35.49 26.23
N VAL A 70 -10.50 -34.32 26.02
CA VAL A 70 -9.87 -33.94 24.75
C VAL A 70 -8.76 -34.93 24.37
N LEU A 71 -7.93 -35.32 25.34
CA LEU A 71 -6.85 -36.27 25.11
C LEU A 71 -7.36 -37.67 24.74
N MET A 72 -8.44 -38.12 25.38
CA MET A 72 -9.05 -39.41 25.07
C MET A 72 -9.69 -39.42 23.67
N ASP A 73 -10.39 -38.34 23.29
CA ASP A 73 -10.94 -38.19 21.94
C ASP A 73 -9.84 -38.24 20.87
N LEU A 74 -8.76 -37.48 21.07
CA LEU A 74 -7.61 -37.48 20.16
C LEU A 74 -7.03 -38.89 19.99
N LYS A 75 -6.86 -39.66 21.07
CA LYS A 75 -6.36 -41.04 21.01
C LYS A 75 -7.30 -41.96 20.23
N ASN A 76 -8.61 -41.83 20.42
CA ASN A 76 -9.60 -42.63 19.71
C ASN A 76 -9.59 -42.32 18.21
N LYS A 77 -9.55 -41.03 17.83
CA LYS A 77 -9.43 -40.58 16.43
C LYS A 77 -8.15 -41.10 15.78
N LEU A 78 -7.01 -41.03 16.45
CA LEU A 78 -5.73 -41.57 15.96
C LEU A 78 -5.76 -43.09 15.80
N THR A 79 -6.36 -43.81 16.75
CA THR A 79 -6.51 -45.27 16.66
C THR A 79 -7.36 -45.66 15.45
N ARG A 80 -8.44 -44.91 15.19
CA ARG A 80 -9.27 -45.10 13.99
C ARG A 80 -8.48 -44.81 12.71
N LEU A 81 -7.74 -43.70 12.65
CA LEU A 81 -6.89 -43.36 11.50
C LEU A 81 -5.85 -44.45 11.18
N ASP A 82 -5.24 -45.06 12.20
CA ASP A 82 -4.29 -46.16 12.01
C ASP A 82 -4.97 -47.49 11.62
N SER A 83 -6.27 -47.65 11.85
CA SER A 83 -7.03 -48.84 11.43
C SER A 83 -7.42 -48.84 9.95
N ILE A 84 -7.26 -47.71 9.24
CA ILE A 84 -7.67 -47.57 7.85
C ILE A 84 -6.66 -48.22 6.92
N HIS A 85 -7.13 -49.13 6.07
CA HIS A 85 -6.31 -49.84 5.10
C HIS A 85 -6.11 -49.03 3.82
N VAL A 86 -4.88 -49.05 3.27
CA VAL A 86 -4.56 -48.46 1.97
C VAL A 86 -4.26 -49.60 0.99
N ASP A 87 -5.10 -49.75 -0.04
CA ASP A 87 -4.95 -50.80 -1.04
C ASP A 87 -3.63 -50.68 -1.83
N THR A 88 -3.05 -51.83 -2.18
CA THR A 88 -1.75 -51.93 -2.88
C THR A 88 -1.84 -51.73 -4.40
N GLU A 89 -3.05 -51.74 -4.98
CA GLU A 89 -3.26 -51.69 -6.45
C GLU A 89 -3.42 -50.26 -7.00
N THR A 90 -3.52 -49.25 -6.14
CA THR A 90 -3.67 -47.84 -6.55
C THR A 90 -2.33 -47.30 -7.03
N MET A 91 -2.26 -46.82 -8.29
CA MET A 91 -1.04 -46.22 -8.85
C MET A 91 -0.53 -45.06 -8.00
N SER A 92 0.79 -44.99 -7.75
CA SER A 92 1.36 -43.95 -6.90
C SER A 92 1.17 -42.54 -7.49
N GLY A 93 0.68 -41.62 -6.66
CA GLY A 93 0.77 -40.19 -6.95
C GLY A 93 2.24 -39.75 -6.92
N LYS A 94 2.65 -38.92 -7.90
CA LYS A 94 4.03 -38.39 -7.98
C LYS A 94 4.31 -37.23 -7.02
N ASP A 95 3.34 -36.86 -6.18
CA ASP A 95 3.46 -35.74 -5.24
C ASP A 95 4.17 -36.18 -3.95
N ASN A 96 4.97 -35.27 -3.39
CA ASN A 96 5.67 -35.50 -2.12
C ASN A 96 4.66 -35.83 -1.01
N PHE A 97 4.94 -36.89 -0.24
CA PHE A 97 4.12 -37.34 0.88
C PHE A 97 2.65 -37.70 0.53
N TYR A 98 2.37 -38.05 -0.74
CA TYR A 98 1.03 -38.43 -1.22
C TYR A 98 0.33 -39.44 -0.30
N TRP A 99 1.03 -40.51 0.12
CA TRP A 99 0.41 -41.58 0.91
C TRP A 99 -0.05 -41.13 2.29
N PHE A 100 0.60 -40.13 2.88
CA PHE A 100 0.13 -39.52 4.11
C PHE A 100 -1.20 -38.79 3.87
N GLY A 101 -1.29 -37.95 2.85
CA GLY A 101 -2.52 -37.25 2.49
C GLY A 101 -3.67 -38.20 2.13
N TYR A 102 -3.38 -39.26 1.38
CA TYR A 102 -4.36 -40.25 0.95
C TYR A 102 -4.99 -41.02 2.12
N ARG A 103 -4.22 -41.36 3.17
CA ARG A 103 -4.76 -41.98 4.39
C ARG A 103 -5.78 -41.09 5.10
N PHE A 104 -5.52 -39.78 5.15
CA PHE A 104 -6.47 -38.81 5.69
C PHE A 104 -7.71 -38.66 4.80
N PHE A 105 -7.58 -38.81 3.48
CA PHE A 105 -8.72 -38.84 2.57
C PHE A 105 -9.61 -40.08 2.79
N LEU A 106 -9.03 -41.26 2.97
CA LEU A 106 -9.78 -42.46 3.34
C LEU A 106 -10.45 -42.33 4.71
N TYR A 107 -9.78 -41.71 5.69
CA TYR A 107 -10.37 -41.36 6.99
C TYR A 107 -11.56 -40.41 6.86
N PHE A 108 -11.45 -39.41 5.99
CA PHE A 108 -12.53 -38.50 5.68
C PHE A 108 -13.74 -39.25 5.10
N ILE A 109 -13.53 -40.15 4.13
CA ILE A 109 -14.61 -40.97 3.53
C ILE A 109 -15.27 -41.87 4.58
N ASP A 110 -14.46 -42.58 5.38
CA ASP A 110 -14.95 -43.46 6.43
C ASP A 110 -15.79 -42.67 7.46
N THR A 111 -15.32 -41.50 7.88
CA THR A 111 -16.04 -40.63 8.80
C THR A 111 -17.33 -40.08 8.18
N PHE A 112 -17.29 -39.69 6.90
CA PHE A 112 -18.46 -39.23 6.16
C PHE A 112 -19.53 -40.31 6.02
N LYS A 113 -19.17 -41.58 5.85
CA LYS A 113 -20.16 -42.65 5.66
C LYS A 113 -20.83 -43.10 6.97
N VAL A 114 -20.14 -43.00 8.10
CA VAL A 114 -20.69 -43.45 9.40
C VAL A 114 -21.47 -42.36 10.15
N ASP A 115 -21.34 -41.10 9.75
CA ASP A 115 -22.04 -39.99 10.39
C ASP A 115 -23.56 -40.12 10.18
N GLY A 116 -24.35 -39.83 11.22
CA GLY A 116 -25.81 -39.98 11.18
C GLY A 116 -26.50 -39.12 10.10
N ARG A 117 -25.87 -38.03 9.64
CA ARG A 117 -26.38 -37.16 8.57
C ARG A 117 -26.26 -37.80 7.19
N TYR A 118 -25.39 -38.79 7.01
CA TYR A 118 -25.15 -39.46 5.73
C TYR A 118 -26.41 -40.08 5.13
N ALA A 119 -27.32 -40.63 5.96
CA ALA A 119 -28.56 -41.22 5.48
C ALA A 119 -29.46 -40.21 4.74
N LYS A 120 -29.50 -38.94 5.19
CA LYS A 120 -30.20 -37.86 4.48
C LYS A 120 -29.39 -37.38 3.27
N ALA A 121 -28.09 -37.16 3.46
CA ALA A 121 -27.22 -36.62 2.41
C ALA A 121 -27.09 -37.53 1.18
N SER A 122 -27.01 -38.86 1.37
CA SER A 122 -26.83 -39.85 0.31
C SER A 122 -27.95 -39.86 -0.73
N LEU A 123 -29.14 -39.37 -0.39
CA LEU A 123 -30.27 -39.22 -1.30
C LEU A 123 -30.04 -38.12 -2.36
N HIS A 124 -29.14 -37.17 -2.07
CA HIS A 124 -28.93 -35.94 -2.85
C HIS A 124 -27.55 -35.86 -3.50
N ILE A 125 -26.80 -36.96 -3.53
CA ILE A 125 -25.44 -37.00 -4.12
C ILE A 125 -25.31 -38.19 -5.06
N ASP A 126 -24.45 -38.04 -6.07
CA ASP A 126 -23.76 -39.16 -6.70
C ASP A 126 -22.49 -39.43 -5.88
N GLU A 127 -22.53 -40.45 -5.03
CA GLU A 127 -21.43 -40.73 -4.09
C GLU A 127 -20.09 -40.89 -4.81
N THR A 128 -20.02 -41.71 -5.85
CA THR A 128 -18.76 -42.04 -6.50
C THR A 128 -18.16 -40.79 -7.15
N ALA A 129 -18.99 -40.02 -7.87
CA ALA A 129 -18.54 -38.79 -8.52
C ALA A 129 -18.14 -37.71 -7.50
N LEU A 130 -18.93 -37.54 -6.44
CA LEU A 130 -18.67 -36.54 -5.41
C LEU A 130 -17.37 -36.85 -4.66
N LEU A 131 -17.19 -38.09 -4.19
CA LEU A 131 -15.98 -38.45 -3.44
C LEU A 131 -14.72 -38.26 -4.30
N ALA A 132 -14.77 -38.60 -5.59
CA ALA A 132 -13.67 -38.34 -6.51
C ALA A 132 -13.36 -36.84 -6.68
N SER A 133 -14.37 -35.96 -6.62
CA SER A 133 -14.14 -34.51 -6.73
C SER A 133 -13.47 -33.90 -5.49
N LEU A 134 -13.58 -34.56 -4.33
CA LEU A 134 -13.07 -34.06 -3.05
C LEU A 134 -11.60 -34.41 -2.79
N GLU A 135 -11.09 -35.47 -3.43
CA GLU A 135 -9.74 -36.00 -3.19
C GLU A 135 -8.68 -34.90 -3.24
N ARG A 136 -8.59 -34.18 -4.38
CA ARG A 136 -7.57 -33.15 -4.59
C ARG A 136 -7.59 -32.06 -3.51
N TYR A 137 -8.77 -31.62 -3.09
CA TYR A 137 -8.90 -30.57 -2.07
C TYR A 137 -8.39 -31.06 -0.71
N ILE A 138 -8.80 -32.26 -0.30
CA ILE A 138 -8.41 -32.85 0.99
C ILE A 138 -6.89 -33.09 1.03
N LEU A 139 -6.32 -33.69 -0.03
CA LEU A 139 -4.87 -33.90 -0.12
C LEU A 139 -4.10 -32.58 -0.05
N ALA A 140 -4.55 -31.55 -0.77
CA ALA A 140 -3.89 -30.25 -0.75
C ALA A 140 -3.98 -29.53 0.61
N ARG A 141 -5.07 -29.73 1.37
CA ARG A 141 -5.25 -29.15 2.71
C ARG A 141 -4.41 -29.88 3.76
N VAL A 142 -4.41 -31.21 3.72
CA VAL A 142 -3.59 -32.05 4.62
C VAL A 142 -2.11 -31.79 4.35
N GLY A 143 -1.68 -31.88 3.09
CA GLY A 143 -0.29 -31.68 2.69
C GLY A 143 0.24 -30.30 3.09
N ARG A 144 -0.47 -29.21 2.79
CA ARG A 144 -0.06 -27.85 3.20
C ARG A 144 0.08 -27.67 4.70
N THR A 145 -0.66 -28.45 5.50
CA THR A 145 -0.64 -28.36 6.96
C THR A 145 0.49 -29.22 7.56
N SER A 146 0.82 -30.36 6.95
CA SER A 146 1.78 -31.33 7.48
C SER A 146 3.20 -31.24 6.89
N GLU A 147 3.38 -30.62 5.72
CA GLU A 147 4.64 -30.66 4.94
C GLU A 147 5.88 -30.35 5.78
N GLN A 148 5.89 -29.23 6.51
CA GLN A 148 7.06 -28.84 7.30
C GLN A 148 7.40 -29.86 8.40
N SER A 149 6.39 -30.47 9.01
CA SER A 149 6.59 -31.48 10.07
C SER A 149 7.02 -32.82 9.49
N LEU A 150 6.53 -33.19 8.30
CA LEU A 150 6.97 -34.39 7.59
C LEU A 150 8.43 -34.27 7.14
N VAL A 151 8.82 -33.10 6.61
CA VAL A 151 10.23 -32.81 6.25
C VAL A 151 11.13 -32.86 7.49
N HIS A 152 10.70 -32.25 8.60
CA HIS A 152 11.45 -32.34 9.85
C HIS A 152 11.56 -33.80 10.33
N PHE A 153 10.49 -34.58 10.24
CA PHE A 153 10.50 -35.98 10.67
C PHE A 153 11.44 -36.83 9.82
N LEU A 154 11.40 -36.69 8.50
CA LEU A 154 12.33 -37.32 7.57
C LEU A 154 13.79 -36.98 7.91
N ASN A 155 14.11 -35.70 8.10
CA ASN A 155 15.46 -35.30 8.48
C ASN A 155 15.90 -35.84 9.84
N THR A 156 14.97 -36.04 10.78
CA THR A 156 15.29 -36.66 12.08
C THR A 156 15.70 -38.11 11.89
N GLN A 157 14.98 -38.86 11.05
CA GLN A 157 15.34 -40.25 10.70
C GLN A 157 16.69 -40.35 10.00
N ILE A 158 16.95 -39.45 9.03
CA ILE A 158 18.24 -39.37 8.35
C ILE A 158 19.38 -39.07 9.36
N ALA A 159 19.15 -38.15 10.31
CA ALA A 159 20.14 -37.84 11.35
C ALA A 159 20.39 -39.02 12.30
N ASP A 160 19.39 -39.85 12.56
CA ASP A 160 19.47 -41.07 13.37
C ASP A 160 20.13 -42.25 12.61
N GLY A 161 20.41 -42.09 11.32
CA GLY A 161 21.16 -43.03 10.49
C GLY A 161 20.31 -43.91 9.56
N ASP A 162 19.02 -43.61 9.40
CA ASP A 162 18.14 -44.33 8.47
C ASP A 162 18.51 -44.00 7.00
N ASP A 163 18.70 -45.03 6.17
CA ASP A 163 18.94 -44.89 4.72
C ASP A 163 17.61 -44.70 3.97
N LEU A 164 17.06 -43.48 4.10
CA LEU A 164 15.72 -43.13 3.66
C LEU A 164 15.74 -41.84 2.83
N ASP A 165 15.46 -41.96 1.53
CA ASP A 165 15.23 -40.82 0.65
C ASP A 165 13.75 -40.42 0.63
N LEU A 166 13.41 -39.35 -0.09
CA LEU A 166 12.06 -38.80 -0.16
C LEU A 166 11.04 -39.81 -0.71
N ASP A 167 11.40 -40.56 -1.75
CA ASP A 167 10.52 -41.54 -2.38
C ASP A 167 10.29 -42.75 -1.47
N GLY A 168 11.37 -43.26 -0.87
CA GLY A 168 11.32 -44.32 0.13
C GLY A 168 10.50 -43.91 1.36
N PHE A 169 10.61 -42.66 1.80
CA PHE A 169 9.83 -42.14 2.91
C PHE A 169 8.35 -41.98 2.54
N ASN A 170 8.06 -41.49 1.35
CA ASN A 170 6.69 -41.41 0.84
C ASN A 170 6.03 -42.80 0.84
N GLU A 171 6.70 -43.81 0.32
CA GLU A 171 6.20 -45.20 0.36
C GLU A 171 6.10 -45.74 1.79
N HIS A 172 7.03 -45.38 2.67
CA HIS A 172 6.97 -45.78 4.08
C HIS A 172 5.74 -45.22 4.79
N LEU A 173 5.32 -43.97 4.50
CA LEU A 173 4.13 -43.33 5.07
C LEU A 173 2.83 -44.09 4.80
N ARG A 174 2.79 -44.92 3.74
CA ARG A 174 1.66 -45.79 3.42
C ARG A 174 1.33 -46.78 4.53
N THR A 175 2.34 -47.27 5.25
CA THR A 175 2.21 -48.33 6.25
C THR A 175 2.71 -47.94 7.65
N LEU A 176 3.39 -46.79 7.78
CA LEU A 176 3.87 -46.27 9.05
C LEU A 176 2.71 -46.06 10.04
N PRO A 177 2.74 -46.65 11.25
CA PRO A 177 1.81 -46.29 12.33
C PRO A 177 1.97 -44.81 12.68
N LEU A 178 0.93 -43.99 12.45
CA LEU A 178 1.02 -42.54 12.59
C LEU A 178 0.99 -42.09 14.04
N LEU A 179 0.55 -42.94 14.97
CA LEU A 179 0.59 -42.62 16.40
C LEU A 179 1.99 -42.14 16.84
N LYS A 180 3.07 -42.84 16.45
CA LYS A 180 4.45 -42.45 16.82
C LYS A 180 4.87 -41.10 16.21
N PHE A 181 4.43 -40.83 14.98
CA PHE A 181 4.63 -39.52 14.35
C PHE A 181 3.90 -38.42 15.12
N PHE A 182 2.63 -38.64 15.48
CA PHE A 182 1.82 -37.66 16.21
C PHE A 182 2.19 -37.51 17.68
N GLU A 183 2.85 -38.49 18.30
CA GLU A 183 3.48 -38.28 19.60
C GLU A 183 4.60 -37.24 19.53
N SER A 184 5.27 -37.11 18.37
CA SER A 184 6.27 -36.07 18.12
C SER A 184 5.63 -34.75 17.72
N TYR A 185 4.50 -34.76 17.00
CA TYR A 185 3.77 -33.54 16.57
C TYR A 185 2.29 -33.54 16.99
N PRO A 186 2.00 -33.49 18.31
CA PRO A 186 0.64 -33.68 18.81
C PRO A 186 -0.31 -32.53 18.46
N VAL A 187 0.21 -31.31 18.29
CA VAL A 187 -0.61 -30.18 17.82
C VAL A 187 -1.01 -30.36 16.36
N LEU A 188 -0.10 -30.89 15.51
CA LEU A 188 -0.43 -31.21 14.12
C LEU A 188 -1.55 -32.25 14.03
N ALA A 189 -1.53 -33.27 14.89
CA ALA A 189 -2.58 -34.27 14.95
C ALA A 189 -3.96 -33.63 15.14
N THR A 190 -4.05 -32.73 16.13
CA THR A 190 -5.27 -31.99 16.46
C THR A 190 -5.71 -31.13 15.27
N LEU A 191 -4.80 -30.36 14.68
CA LEU A 191 -5.11 -29.48 13.56
C LEU A 191 -5.60 -30.22 12.32
N LEU A 192 -5.00 -31.37 11.99
CA LEU A 192 -5.43 -32.18 10.84
C LEU A 192 -6.81 -32.80 11.06
N LEU A 193 -7.07 -33.33 12.26
CA LEU A 193 -8.34 -33.94 12.60
C LEU A 193 -9.47 -32.90 12.67
N ASP A 194 -9.21 -31.75 13.31
CA ASP A 194 -10.15 -30.62 13.37
C ASP A 194 -10.45 -30.10 11.96
N LEU A 195 -9.42 -29.97 11.11
CA LEU A 195 -9.59 -29.55 9.71
C LEU A 195 -10.50 -30.51 8.93
N LEU A 196 -10.36 -31.83 9.12
CA LEU A 196 -11.22 -32.80 8.44
C LEU A 196 -12.64 -32.78 8.99
N GLU A 197 -12.81 -32.67 10.30
CA GLU A 197 -14.11 -32.57 10.96
C GLU A 197 -14.87 -31.32 10.49
N ASP A 198 -14.19 -30.18 10.44
CA ASP A 198 -14.74 -28.93 9.91
C ASP A 198 -15.08 -29.04 8.42
N THR A 199 -14.20 -29.63 7.60
CA THR A 199 -14.47 -29.87 6.17
C THR A 199 -15.69 -30.78 5.97
N LEU A 200 -15.86 -31.80 6.82
CA LEU A 200 -16.99 -32.73 6.78
C LEU A 200 -18.28 -32.04 7.19
N ASN A 201 -18.25 -31.22 8.24
CA ASN A 201 -19.38 -30.41 8.65
C ASN A 201 -19.80 -29.44 7.55
N TYR A 202 -18.83 -28.82 6.86
CA TYR A 202 -19.12 -27.94 5.74
C TYR A 202 -19.70 -28.68 4.54
N LEU A 203 -19.16 -29.86 4.19
CA LEU A 203 -19.72 -30.72 3.16
C LEU A 203 -21.19 -31.06 3.44
N TYR A 204 -21.52 -31.42 4.68
CA TYR A 204 -22.91 -31.66 5.05
C TYR A 204 -23.78 -30.40 4.94
N ALA A 205 -23.29 -29.24 5.37
CA ALA A 205 -24.03 -28.00 5.23
C ALA A 205 -24.42 -27.75 3.77
N VAL A 206 -23.48 -27.84 2.84
CA VAL A 206 -23.74 -27.63 1.40
C VAL A 206 -24.76 -28.64 0.85
N ILE A 207 -24.61 -29.94 1.18
CA ILE A 207 -25.53 -30.98 0.68
C ILE A 207 -26.93 -30.81 1.26
N LEU A 208 -27.03 -30.48 2.55
CA LEU A 208 -28.32 -30.33 3.22
C LEU A 208 -29.03 -29.04 2.82
N ASP A 209 -28.30 -27.94 2.63
CA ASP A 209 -28.83 -26.71 2.06
C ASP A 209 -29.36 -26.95 0.64
N PHE A 210 -28.62 -27.73 -0.18
CA PHE A 210 -29.08 -28.12 -1.51
C PHE A 210 -30.38 -28.93 -1.45
N ALA A 211 -30.45 -29.90 -0.51
CA ALA A 211 -31.64 -30.72 -0.31
C ALA A 211 -32.85 -29.89 0.11
N ASP A 212 -32.65 -28.93 1.02
CA ASP A 212 -33.71 -28.07 1.55
C ASP A 212 -34.15 -27.00 0.52
N ASP A 213 -33.28 -26.59 -0.40
CA ASP A 213 -33.56 -25.61 -1.46
C ASP A 213 -33.92 -26.19 -2.82
N VAL A 214 -33.96 -27.52 -2.97
CA VAL A 214 -33.99 -28.17 -4.30
C VAL A 214 -35.14 -27.69 -5.20
N GLU A 215 -36.33 -27.44 -4.66
CA GLU A 215 -37.48 -26.95 -5.43
C GLU A 215 -37.28 -25.50 -5.90
N ALA A 216 -36.67 -24.66 -5.06
CA ALA A 216 -36.33 -23.29 -5.43
C ALA A 216 -35.18 -23.26 -6.46
N LEU A 217 -34.22 -24.18 -6.36
CA LEU A 217 -33.15 -24.34 -7.34
C LEU A 217 -33.67 -24.82 -8.70
N GLU A 218 -34.65 -25.72 -8.72
CA GLU A 218 -35.35 -26.14 -9.94
C GLU A 218 -36.07 -24.95 -10.60
N ALA A 219 -36.75 -24.13 -9.80
CA ALA A 219 -37.47 -22.95 -10.31
C ALA A 219 -36.54 -21.84 -10.84
N GLU A 220 -35.45 -21.54 -10.13
CA GLU A 220 -34.56 -20.41 -10.45
C GLU A 220 -33.50 -20.77 -11.50
N PHE A 221 -32.89 -21.96 -11.38
CA PHE A 221 -31.74 -22.37 -12.17
C PHE A 221 -32.04 -23.47 -13.19
N SER A 222 -33.23 -24.07 -13.16
CA SER A 222 -33.61 -25.19 -14.01
C SER A 222 -32.67 -26.39 -13.88
N ILE A 223 -32.28 -26.73 -12.64
CA ILE A 223 -31.39 -27.89 -12.39
C ILE A 223 -32.01 -29.19 -12.91
N PRO A 224 -31.25 -30.03 -13.66
CA PRO A 224 -31.80 -31.21 -14.34
C PRO A 224 -31.89 -32.46 -13.43
N SER A 225 -31.37 -32.38 -12.22
CA SER A 225 -31.24 -33.50 -11.28
C SER A 225 -31.27 -32.99 -9.84
N ARG A 226 -31.72 -33.83 -8.92
CA ARG A 226 -31.68 -33.58 -7.47
C ARG A 226 -30.45 -34.22 -6.81
N LYS A 227 -29.42 -34.54 -7.59
CA LYS A 227 -28.16 -35.12 -7.13
C LYS A 227 -26.96 -34.27 -7.51
N ILE A 228 -26.12 -33.99 -6.52
CA ILE A 228 -24.83 -33.33 -6.70
C ILE A 228 -23.81 -34.35 -7.20
N GLU A 229 -23.14 -34.04 -8.31
CA GLU A 229 -22.08 -34.88 -8.90
C GLU A 229 -20.69 -34.48 -8.43
N ALA A 230 -20.47 -33.20 -8.14
CA ALA A 230 -19.18 -32.70 -7.69
C ALA A 230 -19.33 -31.43 -6.87
N ILE A 231 -18.45 -31.27 -5.87
CA ILE A 231 -18.24 -30.02 -5.15
C ILE A 231 -16.75 -29.68 -5.25
N GLU A 232 -16.47 -28.48 -5.72
CA GLU A 232 -15.12 -27.90 -5.78
C GLU A 232 -14.99 -26.83 -4.69
N PHE A 233 -14.34 -27.20 -3.58
CA PHE A 233 -14.06 -26.31 -2.45
C PHE A 233 -12.85 -25.41 -2.70
N GLY A 234 -12.74 -24.34 -1.90
CA GLY A 234 -11.55 -23.49 -1.88
C GLY A 234 -11.47 -22.48 -3.03
N LEU A 235 -12.61 -22.02 -3.54
CA LEU A 235 -12.67 -20.93 -4.52
C LEU A 235 -12.54 -19.54 -3.89
N GLY A 236 -12.32 -19.47 -2.58
CA GLY A 236 -12.02 -18.26 -1.82
C GLY A 236 -11.30 -18.60 -0.51
N ASP A 237 -10.99 -17.58 0.28
CA ASP A 237 -10.33 -17.75 1.57
C ASP A 237 -11.23 -18.54 2.55
N PRO A 238 -10.65 -19.45 3.37
CA PRO A 238 -11.38 -20.14 4.41
C PRO A 238 -11.70 -19.19 5.56
N HIS A 239 -12.96 -19.14 5.98
CA HIS A 239 -13.42 -18.33 7.11
C HIS A 239 -14.05 -19.19 8.20
N GLY A 240 -14.05 -18.70 9.44
CA GLY A 240 -14.66 -19.39 10.58
C GLY A 240 -14.09 -20.81 10.76
N ARG A 241 -14.93 -21.81 10.49
CA ARG A 241 -14.58 -23.24 10.52
C ARG A 241 -14.21 -23.80 9.14
N GLY A 242 -13.42 -23.06 8.38
CA GLY A 242 -12.92 -23.51 7.08
C GLY A 242 -13.93 -23.43 5.93
N GLU A 243 -15.03 -22.69 6.11
CA GLU A 243 -16.05 -22.47 5.09
C GLU A 243 -15.47 -21.60 3.96
N THR A 244 -15.72 -21.98 2.72
CA THR A 244 -15.18 -21.32 1.51
C THR A 244 -16.25 -21.22 0.45
N VAL A 245 -16.20 -20.22 -0.42
CA VAL A 245 -16.98 -20.26 -1.66
C VAL A 245 -16.65 -21.55 -2.41
N CYS A 246 -17.67 -22.26 -2.89
CA CYS A 246 -17.49 -23.51 -3.62
C CYS A 246 -18.37 -23.56 -4.87
N GLN A 247 -17.99 -24.40 -5.83
CA GLN A 247 -18.79 -24.68 -7.02
C GLN A 247 -19.45 -26.04 -6.86
N VAL A 248 -20.77 -26.08 -7.02
CA VAL A 248 -21.59 -27.29 -6.94
C VAL A 248 -22.08 -27.64 -8.33
N LYS A 249 -21.77 -28.85 -8.79
CA LYS A 249 -22.13 -29.35 -10.12
C LYS A 249 -23.29 -30.33 -10.03
N VAL A 250 -24.31 -30.08 -10.86
CA VAL A 250 -25.51 -30.90 -11.03
C VAL A 250 -25.69 -31.15 -12.53
N CYS A 251 -25.22 -32.32 -12.99
CA CYS A 251 -25.11 -32.68 -14.41
C CYS A 251 -24.37 -31.59 -15.22
N ALA A 252 -25.08 -30.92 -16.14
CA ALA A 252 -24.51 -29.88 -16.98
C ALA A 252 -24.48 -28.48 -16.32
N ILE A 253 -25.16 -28.28 -15.19
CA ILE A 253 -25.27 -26.98 -14.52
C ILE A 253 -24.24 -26.90 -13.39
N SER A 254 -23.56 -25.76 -13.29
CA SER A 254 -22.67 -25.43 -12.18
C SER A 254 -23.20 -24.18 -11.48
N LEU A 255 -23.34 -24.26 -10.16
CA LEU A 255 -23.75 -23.15 -9.30
C LEU A 255 -22.59 -22.79 -8.38
N VAL A 256 -22.48 -21.52 -8.03
CA VAL A 256 -21.59 -21.02 -6.99
C VAL A 256 -22.38 -20.99 -5.68
N TYR A 257 -21.92 -21.74 -4.68
CA TYR A 257 -22.45 -21.70 -3.33
C TYR A 257 -21.58 -20.78 -2.47
N LYS A 258 -22.23 -19.82 -1.82
CA LYS A 258 -21.61 -18.90 -0.86
C LYS A 258 -22.21 -19.19 0.53
N PRO A 259 -21.41 -19.45 1.58
CA PRO A 259 -21.91 -19.68 2.95
C PRO A 259 -22.31 -18.37 3.65
N ARG A 260 -23.06 -17.51 2.94
CA ARG A 260 -23.63 -16.26 3.43
C ARG A 260 -24.78 -15.81 2.55
N ALA A 261 -25.62 -14.93 3.07
CA ALA A 261 -26.58 -14.19 2.27
C ALA A 261 -25.86 -13.25 1.29
N SER A 262 -26.36 -13.11 0.06
CA SER A 262 -25.85 -12.16 -0.94
C SER A 262 -26.87 -11.05 -1.24
N ARG A 263 -27.35 -10.38 -0.19
CA ARG A 263 -28.37 -9.32 -0.28
C ARG A 263 -27.82 -8.04 -0.93
N GLU A 264 -26.56 -7.76 -0.70
CA GLU A 264 -25.80 -6.67 -1.31
C GLU A 264 -25.72 -6.79 -2.84
N ALA A 265 -25.55 -8.00 -3.36
CA ALA A 265 -25.55 -8.25 -4.80
C ALA A 265 -26.94 -8.02 -5.43
N LEU A 266 -28.01 -8.45 -4.75
CA LEU A 266 -29.38 -8.18 -5.18
C LEU A 266 -29.68 -6.67 -5.22
N PHE A 267 -29.30 -5.94 -4.16
CA PHE A 267 -29.45 -4.49 -4.11
C PHE A 267 -28.67 -3.78 -5.23
N PHE A 268 -27.42 -4.19 -5.47
CA PHE A 268 -26.58 -3.62 -6.52
C PHE A 268 -27.19 -3.82 -7.92
N ASN A 269 -27.64 -5.04 -8.21
CA ASN A 269 -28.31 -5.36 -9.48
C ASN A 269 -29.63 -4.58 -9.65
N GLN A 270 -30.41 -4.42 -8.57
CA GLN A 270 -31.63 -3.61 -8.58
C GLN A 270 -31.31 -2.14 -8.87
N LEU A 271 -30.27 -1.58 -8.25
CA LEU A 271 -29.86 -0.19 -8.49
C LEU A 271 -29.42 0.04 -9.93
N LEU A 272 -28.62 -0.86 -10.51
CA LEU A 272 -28.23 -0.79 -11.93
C LEU A 272 -29.47 -0.89 -12.85
N GLY A 273 -30.39 -1.80 -12.55
CA GLY A 273 -31.66 -1.92 -13.27
C GLY A 273 -32.49 -0.64 -13.20
N GLN A 274 -32.56 -0.01 -12.02
CA GLN A 274 -33.30 1.23 -11.81
C GLN A 274 -32.66 2.41 -12.55
N LEU A 275 -31.34 2.54 -12.53
CA LEU A 275 -30.59 3.56 -13.29
C LEU A 275 -30.83 3.37 -14.80
N ARG A 276 -30.87 2.13 -15.27
CA ARG A 276 -31.21 1.82 -16.67
C ARG A 276 -32.64 2.24 -17.01
N GLU A 277 -33.60 1.97 -16.13
CA GLU A 277 -35.00 2.36 -16.34
C GLU A 277 -35.16 3.88 -16.45
N TRP A 278 -34.50 4.64 -15.59
CA TRP A 278 -34.56 6.10 -15.61
C TRP A 278 -33.92 6.72 -16.86
N THR A 279 -32.84 6.13 -17.36
CA THR A 279 -31.98 6.75 -18.39
C THR A 279 -32.11 6.14 -19.77
N GLY A 280 -32.52 4.87 -19.86
CA GLY A 280 -32.44 4.06 -21.07
C GLY A 280 -31.00 3.71 -21.50
N ALA A 281 -29.98 4.01 -20.69
CA ALA A 281 -28.59 3.91 -21.11
C ALA A 281 -28.02 2.49 -21.00
N ASP A 282 -27.37 2.02 -22.06
CA ASP A 282 -26.78 0.68 -22.14
C ASP A 282 -25.60 0.44 -21.18
N CYS A 283 -24.99 1.51 -20.65
CA CYS A 283 -23.91 1.38 -19.66
C CYS A 283 -24.37 0.81 -18.32
N PHE A 284 -25.69 0.82 -18.04
CA PHE A 284 -26.28 0.17 -16.87
C PHE A 284 -26.84 -1.23 -17.18
N ALA A 285 -26.84 -1.65 -18.45
CA ALA A 285 -27.31 -2.97 -18.87
C ALA A 285 -26.22 -4.05 -18.65
N ILE A 286 -25.96 -4.37 -17.38
CA ILE A 286 -24.99 -5.40 -16.96
C ILE A 286 -25.70 -6.76 -16.89
N HIS A 287 -24.99 -7.83 -17.24
CA HIS A 287 -25.45 -9.19 -16.93
C HIS A 287 -25.51 -9.37 -15.42
N ALA A 288 -26.73 -9.40 -14.86
CA ALA A 288 -26.99 -9.69 -13.46
C ALA A 288 -27.14 -11.21 -13.28
N PRO A 289 -26.21 -11.89 -12.57
CA PRO A 289 -26.33 -13.32 -12.32
C PRO A 289 -27.63 -13.62 -11.55
N ARG A 290 -28.26 -14.75 -11.84
CA ARG A 290 -29.37 -15.26 -11.01
C ARG A 290 -28.87 -15.62 -9.62
N ILE A 291 -29.62 -15.22 -8.59
CA ILE A 291 -29.23 -15.38 -7.18
C ILE A 291 -30.44 -15.87 -6.38
N LEU A 292 -30.30 -17.04 -5.75
CA LEU A 292 -31.18 -17.50 -4.68
C LEU A 292 -30.48 -17.23 -3.34
N SER A 293 -30.84 -16.12 -2.69
CA SER A 293 -30.25 -15.70 -1.41
C SER A 293 -31.13 -16.15 -0.23
N ARG A 294 -30.56 -16.95 0.69
CA ARG A 294 -31.14 -17.34 1.98
C ARG A 294 -30.47 -16.56 3.11
N GLU A 295 -30.86 -16.82 4.35
CA GLU A 295 -30.29 -16.10 5.51
C GLU A 295 -28.82 -16.44 5.77
N ARG A 296 -28.42 -17.70 5.53
CA ARG A 296 -27.08 -18.21 5.88
C ARG A 296 -26.24 -18.66 4.68
N HIS A 297 -26.84 -18.71 3.50
CA HIS A 297 -26.17 -19.16 2.28
C HIS A 297 -26.85 -18.58 1.04
N SER A 298 -26.16 -18.66 -0.09
CA SER A 298 -26.70 -18.26 -1.39
C SER A 298 -26.23 -19.19 -2.50
N TRP A 299 -27.12 -19.43 -3.45
CA TRP A 299 -26.82 -20.10 -4.71
C TRP A 299 -26.80 -19.07 -5.82
N ILE A 300 -25.72 -19.04 -6.60
CA ILE A 300 -25.49 -18.04 -7.64
C ILE A 300 -25.17 -18.75 -8.95
N GLU A 301 -25.69 -18.22 -10.05
CA GLU A 301 -25.31 -18.62 -11.39
C GLU A 301 -23.79 -18.50 -11.60
N LYS A 302 -23.15 -19.55 -12.14
CA LYS A 302 -21.76 -19.48 -12.51
C LYS A 302 -21.58 -18.56 -13.73
N VAL A 303 -20.71 -17.57 -13.59
CA VAL A 303 -20.36 -16.64 -14.67
C VAL A 303 -19.05 -17.07 -15.33
N ASP A 304 -19.09 -17.25 -16.64
CA ASP A 304 -17.91 -17.59 -17.46
C ASP A 304 -17.36 -16.38 -18.20
N ASN A 305 -16.06 -16.40 -18.48
CA ASN A 305 -15.39 -15.37 -19.29
C ASN A 305 -15.70 -15.58 -20.78
N THR A 306 -16.83 -15.04 -21.24
CA THR A 306 -17.32 -15.19 -22.63
C THR A 306 -16.79 -14.08 -23.54
N PRO A 307 -16.49 -14.37 -24.82
CA PRO A 307 -15.89 -13.38 -25.73
C PRO A 307 -16.88 -12.31 -26.20
N CYS A 308 -16.38 -11.11 -26.40
CA CYS A 308 -17.02 -10.04 -27.16
C CYS A 308 -17.14 -10.44 -28.64
N ALA A 309 -18.25 -10.08 -29.30
CA ALA A 309 -18.46 -10.41 -30.70
C ALA A 309 -17.66 -9.49 -31.63
N ASN A 310 -17.45 -8.23 -31.24
CA ASN A 310 -16.77 -7.21 -32.04
C ASN A 310 -16.11 -6.12 -31.17
N THR A 311 -15.44 -5.17 -31.80
CA THR A 311 -14.76 -4.05 -31.11
C THR A 311 -15.71 -3.09 -30.39
N ALA A 312 -16.95 -2.92 -30.88
CA ALA A 312 -17.95 -2.08 -30.22
C ALA A 312 -18.43 -2.70 -28.89
N ASP A 313 -18.46 -4.04 -28.78
CA ASP A 313 -18.72 -4.71 -27.51
C ASP A 313 -17.63 -4.46 -26.48
N VAL A 314 -16.36 -4.37 -26.89
CA VAL A 314 -15.23 -4.03 -25.99
C VAL A 314 -15.32 -2.57 -25.55
N ALA A 315 -15.67 -1.66 -26.47
CA ALA A 315 -15.94 -0.25 -26.13
C ALA A 315 -17.09 -0.13 -25.13
N LEU A 316 -18.18 -0.86 -25.34
CA LEU A 316 -19.32 -0.92 -24.42
C LEU A 316 -18.95 -1.54 -23.07
N PHE A 317 -18.09 -2.56 -23.04
CA PHE A 317 -17.54 -3.14 -21.82
C PHE A 317 -16.86 -2.07 -20.96
N TYR A 318 -15.98 -1.26 -21.54
CA TYR A 318 -15.29 -0.21 -20.79
C TYR A 318 -16.21 0.93 -20.36
N LYS A 319 -17.22 1.28 -21.18
CA LYS A 319 -18.26 2.23 -20.77
C LYS A 319 -19.07 1.69 -19.56
N LYS A 320 -19.41 0.41 -19.56
CA LYS A 320 -20.08 -0.28 -18.44
C LYS A 320 -19.17 -0.38 -17.21
N MET A 321 -17.88 -0.62 -17.40
CA MET A 321 -16.90 -0.64 -16.32
C MET A 321 -16.82 0.73 -15.63
N GLY A 322 -16.64 1.80 -16.40
CA GLY A 322 -16.64 3.17 -15.87
C GLY A 322 -17.92 3.50 -15.08
N ALA A 323 -19.08 3.12 -15.62
CA ALA A 323 -20.36 3.34 -14.95
C ALA A 323 -20.44 2.61 -13.59
N GLN A 324 -20.01 1.35 -13.53
CA GLN A 324 -20.00 0.58 -12.28
C GLN A 324 -19.01 1.13 -11.26
N ILE A 325 -17.82 1.62 -11.68
CA ILE A 325 -16.87 2.27 -10.77
C ILE A 325 -17.52 3.46 -10.07
N ALA A 326 -18.31 4.28 -10.79
CA ALA A 326 -19.02 5.42 -10.19
C ALA A 326 -20.09 4.97 -9.16
N VAL A 327 -20.87 3.93 -9.49
CA VAL A 327 -21.90 3.38 -8.58
C VAL A 327 -21.25 2.80 -7.32
N ILE A 328 -20.20 2.00 -7.48
CA ILE A 328 -19.46 1.38 -6.38
C ILE A 328 -18.81 2.45 -5.50
N HIS A 329 -18.23 3.49 -6.11
CA HIS A 329 -17.71 4.64 -5.39
C HIS A 329 -18.79 5.30 -4.52
N ALA A 330 -19.97 5.58 -5.07
CA ALA A 330 -21.07 6.19 -4.32
C ALA A 330 -21.57 5.31 -3.15
N LEU A 331 -21.45 3.99 -3.28
CA LEU A 331 -21.82 3.03 -2.23
C LEU A 331 -20.69 2.69 -1.25
N ASN A 332 -19.54 3.37 -1.30
CA ASN A 332 -18.34 3.04 -0.50
C ASN A 332 -17.88 1.58 -0.64
N GLY A 333 -17.92 1.03 -1.86
CA GLY A 333 -17.40 -0.31 -2.11
C GLY A 333 -15.88 -0.36 -2.16
N ILE A 334 -15.31 -1.40 -1.56
CA ILE A 334 -13.88 -1.75 -1.59
C ILE A 334 -13.67 -3.20 -2.05
N ASP A 335 -12.40 -3.61 -2.21
CA ASP A 335 -12.00 -5.00 -2.51
C ASP A 335 -12.37 -5.50 -3.94
N PHE A 336 -12.42 -4.58 -4.92
CA PHE A 336 -12.65 -4.91 -6.33
C PHE A 336 -11.35 -5.21 -7.10
N HIS A 337 -10.64 -6.23 -6.63
CA HIS A 337 -9.45 -6.77 -7.28
C HIS A 337 -9.79 -7.59 -8.54
N TYR A 338 -8.78 -7.92 -9.36
CA TYR A 338 -9.00 -8.57 -10.66
C TYR A 338 -9.71 -9.92 -10.55
N GLU A 339 -9.51 -10.67 -9.46
CA GLU A 339 -10.14 -11.96 -9.22
C GLU A 339 -11.65 -11.85 -8.97
N ASN A 340 -12.13 -10.67 -8.54
CA ASN A 340 -13.53 -10.41 -8.20
C ASN A 340 -14.34 -9.89 -9.40
N ILE A 341 -13.76 -9.91 -10.62
CA ILE A 341 -14.38 -9.41 -11.85
C ILE A 341 -14.28 -10.48 -12.95
N ILE A 342 -15.40 -10.76 -13.61
CA ILE A 342 -15.42 -11.62 -14.80
C ILE A 342 -16.00 -10.84 -15.98
N ALA A 343 -15.28 -10.81 -17.11
CA ALA A 343 -15.79 -10.25 -18.34
C ALA A 343 -16.67 -11.26 -19.08
N CYS A 344 -17.98 -10.98 -19.14
CA CYS A 344 -18.97 -11.81 -19.82
C CYS A 344 -19.49 -11.04 -21.06
N GLY A 345 -18.85 -11.23 -22.20
CA GLY A 345 -19.07 -10.44 -23.41
C GLY A 345 -18.83 -8.97 -23.11
N SER A 346 -19.80 -8.11 -23.42
CA SER A 346 -19.71 -6.68 -23.11
C SER A 346 -19.99 -6.34 -21.64
N SER A 347 -20.20 -7.29 -20.73
CA SER A 347 -20.53 -7.01 -19.33
C SER A 347 -19.36 -7.31 -18.39
N PRO A 348 -18.83 -6.32 -17.65
CA PRO A 348 -17.98 -6.57 -16.48
C PRO A 348 -18.86 -6.98 -15.30
N VAL A 349 -18.78 -8.24 -14.88
CA VAL A 349 -19.62 -8.78 -13.80
C VAL A 349 -18.80 -8.81 -12.51
N MET A 350 -19.27 -8.08 -11.50
CA MET A 350 -18.71 -8.12 -10.14
C MET A 350 -19.22 -9.39 -9.44
N ILE A 351 -18.32 -10.33 -9.12
CA ILE A 351 -18.72 -11.62 -8.55
C ILE A 351 -18.63 -11.66 -7.02
N ASP A 352 -17.97 -10.68 -6.40
CA ASP A 352 -18.04 -10.44 -4.97
C ASP A 352 -18.35 -8.97 -4.66
N LEU A 353 -19.36 -8.77 -3.82
CA LEU A 353 -19.92 -7.45 -3.46
C LEU A 353 -20.03 -7.30 -1.94
N GLU A 354 -19.49 -8.25 -1.16
CA GLU A 354 -19.63 -8.29 0.31
C GLU A 354 -18.98 -7.10 1.03
N CYS A 355 -18.05 -6.40 0.35
CA CYS A 355 -17.37 -5.20 0.84
C CYS A 355 -18.03 -3.89 0.35
N LEU A 356 -19.25 -3.94 -0.19
CA LEU A 356 -20.08 -2.74 -0.38
C LEU A 356 -20.41 -2.10 0.98
N PHE A 357 -20.65 -0.79 0.98
CA PHE A 357 -21.08 -0.02 2.16
C PHE A 357 -20.02 0.18 3.24
N THR A 358 -18.74 0.05 2.92
CA THR A 358 -17.66 0.14 3.92
C THR A 358 -17.62 1.54 4.56
N ALA A 359 -17.72 1.62 5.88
CA ALA A 359 -17.50 2.87 6.62
C ALA A 359 -16.00 3.21 6.70
N SER A 360 -15.64 4.49 6.66
CA SER A 360 -14.25 4.90 6.93
C SER A 360 -13.90 4.62 8.39
N THR A 361 -12.72 4.05 8.60
CA THR A 361 -12.16 3.74 9.93
C THR A 361 -10.95 4.61 10.26
N SER A 362 -10.60 5.62 9.43
CA SER A 362 -9.51 6.58 9.66
C SER A 362 -9.52 7.14 11.08
N ASP A 363 -10.70 7.57 11.54
CA ASP A 363 -10.92 8.22 12.84
C ASP A 363 -10.57 7.32 14.04
N LEU A 364 -10.42 6.01 13.81
CA LEU A 364 -10.10 5.00 14.83
C LEU A 364 -8.65 4.53 14.77
N LEU A 365 -7.96 4.74 13.64
CA LEU A 365 -6.62 4.21 13.40
C LEU A 365 -5.54 5.29 13.54
N LEU A 366 -5.91 6.55 13.37
CA LEU A 366 -5.01 7.69 13.41
C LEU A 366 -5.08 8.39 14.77
N GLU A 367 -3.93 8.64 15.38
CA GLU A 367 -3.79 9.46 16.59
C GLU A 367 -3.82 10.96 16.22
N LEU A 368 -4.89 11.38 15.55
CA LEU A 368 -5.10 12.77 15.12
C LEU A 368 -6.36 13.34 15.78
N PRO A 369 -6.41 14.65 16.03
CA PRO A 369 -7.66 15.31 16.43
C PRO A 369 -8.76 15.04 15.39
N LEU A 370 -9.96 14.70 15.88
CA LEU A 370 -11.12 14.52 15.01
C LEU A 370 -11.38 15.79 14.21
N ASP A 371 -11.72 15.61 12.95
CA ASP A 371 -12.01 16.68 12.00
C ASP A 371 -10.86 17.69 11.80
N SER A 372 -9.61 17.35 12.13
CA SER A 372 -8.45 18.12 11.65
C SER A 372 -8.31 17.98 10.13
N ALA A 373 -7.68 18.96 9.48
CA ALA A 373 -7.44 18.96 8.04
C ALA A 373 -6.68 17.71 7.59
N LEU A 374 -5.69 17.27 8.37
CA LEU A 374 -4.93 16.07 8.10
C LEU A 374 -5.79 14.81 8.22
N SER A 375 -6.59 14.69 9.29
CA SER A 375 -7.54 13.57 9.46
C SER A 375 -8.57 13.51 8.32
N ASN A 376 -9.14 14.67 7.96
CA ASN A 376 -10.07 14.82 6.84
C ASN A 376 -9.43 14.42 5.51
N THR A 377 -8.12 14.67 5.33
CA THR A 377 -7.39 14.27 4.13
C THR A 377 -7.26 12.75 4.03
N PHE A 378 -6.92 12.07 5.13
CA PHE A 378 -6.90 10.60 5.15
C PHE A 378 -8.28 10.00 4.87
N LYS A 379 -9.34 10.59 5.46
CA LYS A 379 -10.73 10.19 5.22
C LYS A 379 -11.14 10.36 3.75
N LEU A 380 -10.78 11.49 3.14
CA LEU A 380 -11.01 11.74 1.71
C LEU A 380 -10.33 10.67 0.83
N ILE A 381 -9.08 10.31 1.13
CA ILE A 381 -8.35 9.27 0.40
C ILE A 381 -9.02 7.90 0.57
N GLN A 382 -9.36 7.50 1.80
CA GLN A 382 -10.06 6.24 2.07
C GLN A 382 -11.44 6.16 1.43
N GLN A 383 -12.07 7.30 1.16
CA GLN A 383 -13.37 7.39 0.49
C GLN A 383 -13.23 7.68 -1.02
N SER A 384 -12.02 7.70 -1.58
CA SER A 384 -11.83 7.95 -3.01
C SER A 384 -11.98 6.67 -3.86
N VAL A 385 -11.98 6.80 -5.18
CA VAL A 385 -11.89 5.66 -6.11
C VAL A 385 -10.62 4.81 -5.91
N CYS A 386 -9.57 5.35 -5.29
CA CYS A 386 -8.33 4.61 -5.07
C CYS A 386 -8.46 3.50 -4.02
N SER A 387 -9.39 3.61 -3.08
CA SER A 387 -9.63 2.57 -2.06
C SER A 387 -10.54 1.44 -2.55
N SER A 388 -11.14 1.58 -3.74
CA SER A 388 -12.11 0.60 -4.21
C SER A 388 -11.47 -0.72 -4.65
N GLY A 389 -10.16 -0.73 -4.94
CA GLY A 389 -9.45 -1.87 -5.52
C GLY A 389 -9.39 -1.87 -7.05
N PHE A 390 -10.06 -0.96 -7.75
CA PHE A 390 -10.03 -0.90 -9.23
C PHE A 390 -8.70 -0.37 -9.79
N VAL A 391 -7.96 0.41 -9.01
CA VAL A 391 -6.70 1.03 -9.40
C VAL A 391 -5.58 0.66 -8.42
N PRO A 392 -4.30 0.71 -8.84
CA PRO A 392 -3.18 0.39 -7.95
C PRO A 392 -3.13 1.35 -6.74
N PHE A 393 -3.00 0.79 -5.52
CA PHE A 393 -2.99 1.58 -4.28
C PHE A 393 -1.92 1.15 -3.24
N SER A 394 -1.05 0.19 -3.57
CA SER A 394 -0.06 -0.34 -2.61
C SER A 394 1.37 0.10 -2.91
N GLN A 395 2.11 0.58 -1.93
CA GLN A 395 3.51 1.02 -2.11
C GLN A 395 4.55 -0.11 -2.18
N LYS A 396 4.17 -1.34 -1.82
CA LYS A 396 5.13 -2.41 -1.48
C LYS A 396 4.95 -3.72 -2.27
N SER A 397 4.08 -3.74 -3.27
CA SER A 397 3.80 -4.96 -4.05
C SER A 397 4.46 -4.91 -5.42
N ASN A 398 5.09 -6.01 -5.81
CA ASN A 398 5.54 -6.23 -7.20
C ASN A 398 4.40 -6.68 -8.13
N ASN A 399 3.25 -7.05 -7.55
CA ASN A 399 2.05 -7.43 -8.29
C ASN A 399 0.98 -6.36 -8.11
N ASP A 400 0.52 -5.80 -9.22
CA ASP A 400 -0.67 -4.99 -9.31
C ASP A 400 -1.91 -5.89 -9.29
N GLN A 401 -2.56 -5.96 -8.13
CA GLN A 401 -3.79 -6.75 -7.91
C GLN A 401 -5.06 -5.95 -8.26
N SER A 402 -4.94 -4.76 -8.83
CA SER A 402 -6.10 -3.91 -9.09
C SER A 402 -7.08 -4.54 -10.09
N GLY A 403 -8.37 -4.22 -9.95
CA GLY A 403 -9.44 -4.71 -10.83
C GLY A 403 -9.26 -4.36 -12.31
N LEU A 404 -8.42 -3.37 -12.63
CA LEU A 404 -8.08 -2.98 -14.01
C LEU A 404 -6.66 -3.38 -14.41
N THR A 405 -5.96 -4.18 -13.60
CA THR A 405 -4.58 -4.57 -13.88
C THR A 405 -4.43 -5.25 -15.24
N ARG A 406 -3.31 -4.96 -15.90
CA ARG A 406 -2.86 -5.65 -17.11
C ARG A 406 -1.63 -6.50 -16.91
N GLN A 407 -1.08 -6.51 -15.69
CA GLN A 407 0.10 -7.29 -15.41
C GLN A 407 -0.22 -8.77 -15.66
N ALA A 408 0.42 -9.33 -16.69
CA ALA A 408 0.19 -10.70 -17.11
C ALA A 408 1.08 -11.68 -16.34
N LEU A 409 2.23 -11.22 -15.85
CA LEU A 409 3.20 -12.01 -15.10
C LEU A 409 3.23 -11.55 -13.65
N PHE A 410 2.84 -12.45 -12.73
CA PHE A 410 2.92 -12.22 -11.30
C PHE A 410 4.12 -12.95 -10.72
N ILE A 411 4.80 -12.28 -9.79
CA ILE A 411 5.86 -12.88 -8.98
C ILE A 411 5.22 -13.46 -7.73
N SER A 412 5.39 -14.76 -7.52
CA SER A 412 4.90 -15.44 -6.32
C SER A 412 6.00 -16.25 -5.68
N THR A 413 5.77 -16.62 -4.43
CA THR A 413 6.72 -17.43 -3.68
C THR A 413 6.08 -18.77 -3.35
N ARG A 414 6.84 -19.85 -3.53
CA ARG A 414 6.44 -21.19 -3.08
C ARG A 414 7.59 -21.83 -2.32
N HIS A 415 7.27 -22.78 -1.45
CA HIS A 415 8.28 -23.66 -0.91
C HIS A 415 8.57 -24.76 -1.94
N THR A 416 9.86 -25.00 -2.16
CA THR A 416 10.36 -26.14 -2.93
C THR A 416 11.24 -26.97 -2.01
N LEU A 417 11.05 -28.27 -2.02
CA LEU A 417 11.90 -29.19 -1.27
C LEU A 417 13.22 -29.40 -2.02
N VAL A 418 14.35 -29.15 -1.37
CA VAL A 418 15.70 -29.32 -1.93
C VAL A 418 16.52 -30.24 -1.03
N PHE A 419 17.42 -31.04 -1.60
CA PHE A 419 18.33 -31.89 -0.85
C PHE A 419 19.73 -31.28 -0.81
N GLU A 420 20.17 -30.83 0.36
CA GLU A 420 21.44 -30.10 0.57
C GLU A 420 22.10 -30.54 1.88
N ASN A 421 23.42 -30.76 1.84
CA ASN A 421 24.23 -31.17 3.00
C ASN A 421 23.69 -32.41 3.74
N GLY A 422 23.12 -33.36 2.98
CA GLY A 422 22.57 -34.60 3.52
C GLY A 422 21.16 -34.50 4.11
N PHE A 423 20.49 -33.35 4.01
CA PHE A 423 19.14 -33.13 4.55
C PHE A 423 18.21 -32.47 3.53
N TYR A 424 16.90 -32.64 3.72
CA TYR A 424 15.87 -31.98 2.93
C TYR A 424 15.47 -30.63 3.54
N HIS A 425 15.41 -29.57 2.73
CA HIS A 425 15.07 -28.22 3.18
C HIS A 425 13.91 -27.66 2.35
N LEU A 426 12.97 -26.99 3.00
CA LEU A 426 11.95 -26.20 2.30
C LEU A 426 12.53 -24.80 2.02
N ARG A 427 12.92 -24.56 0.77
CA ARG A 427 13.40 -23.25 0.34
C ARG A 427 12.24 -22.45 -0.24
N LYS A 428 12.10 -21.20 0.21
CA LYS A 428 11.21 -20.25 -0.43
C LYS A 428 11.87 -19.81 -1.74
N VAL A 429 11.22 -20.11 -2.86
CA VAL A 429 11.70 -19.78 -4.21
C VAL A 429 10.68 -18.85 -4.86
N GLU A 430 11.17 -17.75 -5.41
CA GLU A 430 10.39 -16.86 -6.26
C GLU A 430 10.23 -17.49 -7.64
N PHE A 431 9.02 -17.40 -8.18
CA PHE A 431 8.73 -17.84 -9.53
C PHE A 431 7.72 -16.91 -10.18
N GLU A 432 7.87 -16.75 -11.48
CA GLU A 432 6.92 -16.02 -12.31
C GLU A 432 5.85 -16.97 -12.83
N HIS A 433 4.62 -16.50 -12.89
CA HIS A 433 3.52 -17.25 -13.49
C HIS A 433 2.54 -16.33 -14.21
N LEU A 434 1.86 -16.89 -15.22
CA LEU A 434 0.85 -16.17 -15.97
C LEU A 434 -0.44 -16.05 -15.16
N LEU A 435 -0.94 -14.84 -15.06
CA LEU A 435 -2.19 -14.53 -14.38
C LEU A 435 -3.41 -14.96 -15.21
N GLN A 436 -4.40 -15.54 -14.53
CA GLN A 436 -5.70 -15.81 -15.13
C GLN A 436 -6.57 -14.54 -15.13
N GLN A 437 -6.40 -13.69 -16.14
CA GLN A 437 -7.10 -12.40 -16.27
C GLN A 437 -8.51 -12.59 -16.85
N LYS A 438 -9.42 -13.20 -16.08
CA LYS A 438 -10.84 -13.35 -16.45
C LYS A 438 -11.59 -12.02 -16.46
N HIS A 439 -11.05 -10.99 -15.81
CA HIS A 439 -11.61 -9.64 -15.75
C HIS A 439 -11.48 -8.85 -17.05
N LEU A 440 -10.57 -9.25 -17.93
CA LEU A 440 -10.34 -8.58 -19.20
C LEU A 440 -11.30 -9.10 -20.30
N PRO A 441 -11.90 -8.20 -21.10
CA PRO A 441 -12.74 -8.61 -22.22
C PRO A 441 -11.90 -9.33 -23.29
N LEU A 442 -12.46 -10.41 -23.82
CA LEU A 442 -11.86 -11.22 -24.88
C LEU A 442 -12.42 -10.81 -26.24
N LEU A 443 -11.57 -10.56 -27.23
CA LEU A 443 -11.96 -10.36 -28.62
C LEU A 443 -11.06 -11.21 -29.51
N GLN A 444 -11.66 -12.13 -30.28
CA GLN A 444 -10.93 -13.04 -31.18
C GLN A 444 -9.78 -13.81 -30.50
N GLY A 445 -9.94 -14.18 -29.23
CA GLY A 445 -8.94 -14.90 -28.44
C GLY A 445 -7.91 -14.01 -27.73
N GLU A 446 -7.94 -12.69 -27.96
CA GLU A 446 -7.03 -11.74 -27.30
C GLU A 446 -7.72 -10.96 -26.17
N ARG A 447 -6.99 -10.77 -25.06
CA ARG A 447 -7.42 -9.91 -23.95
C ARG A 447 -7.20 -8.44 -24.30
N LYS A 448 -8.21 -7.59 -24.16
CA LYS A 448 -8.13 -6.15 -24.45
C LYS A 448 -8.16 -5.33 -23.17
N GLY A 449 -7.15 -4.48 -22.94
CA GLY A 449 -7.05 -3.60 -21.77
C GLY A 449 -7.64 -2.19 -21.99
N HIS A 450 -7.65 -1.38 -20.93
CA HIS A 450 -8.35 -0.10 -20.84
C HIS A 450 -7.65 1.10 -21.53
N GLU A 451 -6.40 0.96 -22.00
CA GLU A 451 -5.59 2.03 -22.59
C GLU A 451 -6.13 2.51 -23.92
N THR A 452 -6.52 1.58 -24.80
CA THR A 452 -7.15 1.92 -26.08
C THR A 452 -8.58 2.45 -25.89
N TYR A 453 -9.20 2.16 -24.75
CA TYR A 453 -10.60 2.49 -24.44
C TYR A 453 -10.74 3.51 -23.30
N LYS A 454 -9.73 4.39 -23.14
CA LYS A 454 -9.72 5.43 -22.11
C LYS A 454 -10.96 6.31 -22.19
N ALA A 455 -11.32 6.75 -23.39
CA ALA A 455 -12.45 7.65 -23.60
C ALA A 455 -13.77 7.01 -23.15
N GLU A 456 -13.97 5.73 -23.45
CA GLU A 456 -15.16 4.96 -23.08
C GLU A 456 -15.28 4.75 -21.58
N LEU A 457 -14.18 4.38 -20.91
CA LEU A 457 -14.13 4.21 -19.46
C LEU A 457 -14.45 5.53 -18.75
N VAL A 458 -13.76 6.62 -19.12
CA VAL A 458 -13.99 7.95 -18.55
C VAL A 458 -15.43 8.40 -18.79
N HIS A 459 -15.92 8.29 -20.03
CA HIS A 459 -17.30 8.68 -20.35
C HIS A 459 -18.34 7.88 -19.58
N GLY A 460 -18.13 6.56 -19.40
CA GLY A 460 -18.98 5.71 -18.58
C GLY A 460 -19.05 6.17 -17.13
N PHE A 461 -17.89 6.49 -16.54
CA PHE A 461 -17.80 7.00 -15.18
C PHE A 461 -18.49 8.37 -15.03
N GLU A 462 -18.17 9.33 -15.90
CA GLU A 462 -18.73 10.68 -15.85
C GLU A 462 -20.25 10.68 -15.98
N TYR A 463 -20.75 9.89 -16.93
CA TYR A 463 -22.18 9.75 -17.18
C TYR A 463 -22.87 9.19 -15.95
N ALA A 464 -22.43 8.04 -15.45
CA ALA A 464 -23.03 7.42 -14.26
C ALA A 464 -22.94 8.31 -13.03
N TYR A 465 -21.82 9.00 -12.80
CA TYR A 465 -21.70 9.96 -11.71
C TYR A 465 -22.75 11.08 -11.83
N GLY A 466 -22.97 11.61 -13.04
CA GLY A 466 -24.01 12.61 -13.31
C GLY A 466 -25.41 12.12 -12.98
N GLU A 467 -25.72 10.88 -13.32
CA GLU A 467 -27.02 10.24 -13.01
C GLU A 467 -27.18 10.00 -11.51
N LEU A 468 -26.12 9.55 -10.82
CA LEU A 468 -26.09 9.41 -9.35
C LEU A 468 -26.35 10.76 -8.66
N LEU A 469 -25.75 11.84 -9.16
CA LEU A 469 -25.99 13.19 -8.65
C LEU A 469 -27.43 13.65 -8.86
N THR A 470 -27.99 13.36 -10.04
CA THR A 470 -29.37 13.72 -10.43
C THR A 470 -30.40 12.97 -9.58
N HIS A 471 -30.18 11.69 -9.33
CA HIS A 471 -31.11 10.80 -8.64
C HIS A 471 -30.77 10.53 -7.16
N ARG A 472 -29.83 11.29 -6.58
CA ARG A 472 -29.27 11.05 -5.24
C ARG A 472 -30.31 10.78 -4.15
N HIS A 473 -31.41 11.55 -4.12
CA HIS A 473 -32.44 11.43 -3.08
C HIS A 473 -33.18 10.10 -3.17
N THR A 474 -33.51 9.64 -4.38
CA THR A 474 -34.18 8.35 -4.58
C THR A 474 -33.26 7.18 -4.26
N ILE A 475 -31.97 7.28 -4.61
CA ILE A 475 -30.97 6.26 -4.30
C ILE A 475 -30.77 6.14 -2.78
N MET A 476 -30.71 7.27 -2.07
CA MET A 476 -30.66 7.29 -0.61
C MET A 476 -31.88 6.59 0.00
N GLN A 477 -33.08 6.86 -0.49
CA GLN A 477 -34.31 6.20 -0.02
C GLN A 477 -34.31 4.69 -0.27
N MET A 478 -33.87 4.24 -1.45
CA MET A 478 -33.72 2.80 -1.75
C MET A 478 -32.76 2.12 -0.77
N LEU A 479 -31.63 2.76 -0.47
CA LEU A 479 -30.65 2.25 0.46
C LEU A 479 -31.22 2.20 1.90
N GLU A 480 -31.89 3.26 2.35
CA GLU A 480 -32.54 3.32 3.68
C GLU A 480 -33.60 2.22 3.85
N GLN A 481 -34.43 1.97 2.82
CA GLN A 481 -35.45 0.93 2.84
C GLN A 481 -34.85 -0.48 2.92
N SER A 482 -33.69 -0.69 2.29
CA SER A 482 -33.01 -2.00 2.23
C SER A 482 -32.05 -2.23 3.39
N ALA A 483 -31.67 -1.18 4.15
CA ALA A 483 -30.59 -1.22 5.13
C ALA A 483 -30.78 -2.27 6.24
N GLY A 484 -32.02 -2.66 6.55
CA GLY A 484 -32.34 -3.68 7.54
C GLY A 484 -31.91 -5.11 7.15
N GLU A 485 -31.77 -5.38 5.85
CA GLU A 485 -31.41 -6.71 5.31
C GLU A 485 -29.96 -6.78 4.82
N LEU A 486 -29.25 -5.66 4.86
CA LEU A 486 -27.91 -5.52 4.30
C LEU A 486 -26.85 -5.56 5.41
N SER A 487 -25.70 -6.14 5.06
CA SER A 487 -24.48 -6.12 5.87
C SER A 487 -23.25 -5.90 4.99
N THR A 488 -22.15 -5.50 5.62
CA THR A 488 -20.85 -5.32 4.97
C THR A 488 -19.78 -6.15 5.66
N ARG A 489 -18.84 -6.70 4.90
CA ARG A 489 -17.63 -7.33 5.43
C ARG A 489 -16.65 -6.24 5.87
N VAL A 490 -16.11 -6.38 7.08
CA VAL A 490 -15.18 -5.42 7.67
C VAL A 490 -13.76 -5.96 7.59
N LEU A 491 -12.93 -5.32 6.77
CA LEU A 491 -11.52 -5.66 6.59
C LEU A 491 -10.66 -4.91 7.61
N LEU A 492 -10.36 -5.54 8.74
CA LEU A 492 -9.51 -4.94 9.79
C LEU A 492 -8.01 -4.96 9.45
N LYS A 493 -7.58 -6.00 8.71
CA LYS A 493 -6.21 -6.22 8.26
C LYS A 493 -6.25 -6.83 6.85
N ASN A 494 -5.17 -6.66 6.09
CA ASN A 494 -5.01 -7.35 4.81
C ASN A 494 -4.95 -8.88 5.04
N SER A 495 -5.70 -9.66 4.25
CA SER A 495 -5.74 -11.14 4.35
C SER A 495 -4.36 -11.80 4.26
N GLN A 496 -3.42 -11.22 3.53
CA GLN A 496 -2.05 -11.72 3.42
C GLN A 496 -1.34 -11.77 4.78
N ARG A 497 -1.61 -10.81 5.67
CA ARG A 497 -1.03 -10.81 7.03
C ARG A 497 -1.48 -12.04 7.81
N TYR A 498 -2.72 -12.47 7.66
CA TYR A 498 -3.24 -13.69 8.28
C TYR A 498 -2.72 -14.95 7.59
N ALA A 499 -2.62 -14.96 6.27
CA ALA A 499 -2.04 -16.08 5.51
C ALA A 499 -0.57 -16.34 5.92
N ASP A 500 0.23 -15.28 6.07
CA ASP A 500 1.61 -15.35 6.57
C ASP A 500 1.66 -15.91 7.99
N PHE A 501 0.73 -15.48 8.85
CA PHE A 501 0.62 -15.96 10.22
C PHE A 501 0.27 -17.45 10.30
N ILE A 502 -0.69 -17.91 9.49
CA ILE A 502 -1.01 -19.33 9.35
C ILE A 502 0.22 -20.10 8.88
N GLY A 503 0.94 -19.58 7.87
CA GLY A 503 2.19 -20.16 7.37
C GLY A 503 3.26 -20.31 8.45
N LEU A 504 3.45 -19.28 9.28
CA LEU A 504 4.39 -19.30 10.41
C LEU A 504 3.95 -20.31 11.48
N SER A 505 2.65 -20.37 11.78
CA SER A 505 2.10 -21.29 12.78
C SER A 505 2.30 -22.77 12.42
N ARG A 506 2.62 -23.08 11.15
CA ARG A 506 2.92 -24.43 10.64
C ARG A 506 4.34 -24.93 10.93
N HIS A 507 5.20 -24.07 11.47
CA HIS A 507 6.57 -24.46 11.82
C HIS A 507 6.57 -25.65 12.81
N PRO A 508 7.46 -26.65 12.64
CA PRO A 508 7.47 -27.86 13.47
C PRO A 508 7.50 -27.57 14.98
N ARG A 509 8.15 -26.48 15.42
CA ARG A 509 8.14 -26.06 16.83
C ARG A 509 6.72 -25.88 17.39
N PHE A 510 5.85 -25.19 16.65
CA PHE A 510 4.46 -24.95 17.05
C PHE A 510 3.57 -26.18 16.87
N MET A 511 4.01 -27.16 16.06
CA MET A 511 3.35 -28.45 15.90
C MET A 511 3.70 -29.47 17.01
N LYS A 512 4.81 -29.25 17.71
CA LYS A 512 5.25 -30.08 18.85
C LYS A 512 4.56 -29.71 20.16
N ASN A 513 4.19 -28.44 20.36
CA ASN A 513 3.68 -27.95 21.63
C ASN A 513 2.70 -26.77 21.48
N MET A 514 1.49 -26.94 22.04
CA MET A 514 0.41 -25.97 21.94
C MET A 514 0.74 -24.66 22.66
N LEU A 515 1.45 -24.69 23.80
CA LEU A 515 1.80 -23.46 24.50
C LEU A 515 2.71 -22.53 23.67
N ASP A 516 3.66 -23.08 22.91
CA ASP A 516 4.49 -22.27 22.01
C ASP A 516 3.62 -21.64 20.90
N ARG A 517 2.61 -22.36 20.42
CA ARG A 517 1.66 -21.87 19.42
C ARG A 517 0.74 -20.78 19.98
N GLU A 518 0.27 -20.92 21.22
CA GLU A 518 -0.49 -19.89 21.95
C GLU A 518 0.36 -18.64 22.18
N LEU A 519 1.66 -18.78 22.52
CA LEU A 519 2.58 -17.64 22.62
C LEU A 519 2.71 -16.89 21.29
N LEU A 520 2.81 -17.61 20.18
CA LEU A 520 2.82 -17.00 18.86
C LEU A 520 1.51 -16.23 18.62
N LEU A 521 0.36 -16.88 18.78
CA LEU A 521 -0.98 -16.27 18.59
C LEU A 521 -1.21 -15.04 19.47
N ALA A 522 -0.69 -15.03 20.70
CA ALA A 522 -0.80 -13.90 21.61
C ALA A 522 -0.16 -12.61 21.05
N THR A 523 0.77 -12.70 20.09
CA THR A 523 1.37 -11.51 19.46
C THR A 523 0.35 -10.63 18.73
N LEU A 524 -0.79 -11.19 18.29
CA LEU A 524 -1.86 -10.45 17.61
C LEU A 524 -2.50 -9.35 18.47
N TRP A 525 -2.39 -9.43 19.80
CA TRP A 525 -2.83 -8.38 20.70
C TRP A 525 -2.03 -7.08 20.57
N LYS A 526 -0.82 -7.12 19.99
CA LYS A 526 -0.02 -5.93 19.68
C LYS A 526 -0.31 -5.37 18.29
N ASP A 527 -0.88 -6.17 17.39
CA ASP A 527 -1.12 -5.79 16.00
C ASP A 527 -2.31 -4.81 15.85
N LEU A 528 -3.28 -4.84 16.77
CA LEU A 528 -4.43 -3.92 16.77
C LEU A 528 -4.28 -2.83 17.83
N LYS A 529 -4.55 -1.58 17.42
CA LYS A 529 -4.63 -0.42 18.31
C LYS A 529 -5.99 -0.30 19.00
N GLU A 530 -6.09 0.62 19.96
CA GLU A 530 -7.37 1.04 20.52
C GLU A 530 -8.28 1.65 19.43
N PRO A 531 -9.62 1.47 19.49
CA PRO A 531 -10.38 0.77 20.52
C PRO A 531 -10.51 -0.76 20.32
N TYR A 532 -9.97 -1.32 19.23
CA TYR A 532 -10.17 -2.72 18.87
C TYR A 532 -9.56 -3.69 19.89
N ARG A 533 -8.39 -3.33 20.44
CA ARG A 533 -7.72 -4.09 21.50
C ARG A 533 -8.55 -4.16 22.78
N ALA A 534 -9.01 -3.04 23.33
CA ALA A 534 -9.86 -3.04 24.53
C ALA A 534 -11.19 -3.78 24.34
N LYS A 535 -11.69 -3.83 23.10
CA LYS A 535 -12.90 -4.58 22.74
C LYS A 535 -12.66 -6.08 22.53
N GLY A 536 -11.43 -6.56 22.66
CA GLY A 536 -11.09 -7.98 22.59
C GLY A 536 -11.10 -8.58 21.19
N ILE A 537 -11.07 -7.75 20.13
CA ILE A 537 -11.06 -8.19 18.73
C ILE A 537 -9.99 -9.26 18.45
N PRO A 538 -8.74 -9.15 18.97
CA PRO A 538 -7.73 -10.18 18.76
C PRO A 538 -8.14 -11.59 19.21
N ARG A 539 -9.07 -11.73 20.18
CA ARG A 539 -9.56 -13.06 20.61
C ARG A 539 -10.28 -13.79 19.48
N HIS A 540 -11.08 -13.07 18.71
CA HIS A 540 -11.81 -13.62 17.58
C HIS A 540 -10.87 -13.92 16.41
N GLU A 541 -9.88 -13.06 16.17
CA GLU A 541 -8.82 -13.35 15.18
C GLU A 541 -8.06 -14.64 15.54
N ILE A 542 -7.68 -14.78 16.82
CA ILE A 542 -6.99 -15.98 17.32
C ILE A 542 -7.87 -17.22 17.16
N ALA A 543 -9.17 -17.14 17.46
CA ALA A 543 -10.09 -18.28 17.33
C ALA A 543 -10.16 -18.83 15.89
N ASP A 544 -10.17 -17.95 14.89
CA ASP A 544 -10.16 -18.35 13.47
C ASP A 544 -8.78 -18.87 13.04
N LEU A 545 -7.70 -18.19 13.43
CA LEU A 545 -6.33 -18.58 13.09
C LEU A 545 -5.91 -19.90 13.75
N GLN A 546 -6.44 -20.20 14.94
CA GLN A 546 -6.25 -21.48 15.60
C GLN A 546 -6.72 -22.64 14.70
N ARG A 547 -7.76 -22.43 13.89
CA ARG A 547 -8.29 -23.37 12.89
C ARG A 547 -7.71 -23.20 11.48
N SER A 548 -6.68 -22.38 11.31
CA SER A 548 -6.13 -22.02 9.99
C SER A 548 -7.15 -21.39 9.04
N SER A 549 -8.08 -20.62 9.59
CA SER A 549 -9.04 -19.79 8.85
C SER A 549 -8.62 -18.32 8.92
N ILE A 550 -8.94 -17.57 7.88
CA ILE A 550 -8.77 -16.11 7.83
C ILE A 550 -9.90 -15.48 8.65
N PRO A 551 -9.59 -14.61 9.64
CA PRO A 551 -10.60 -13.91 10.41
C PRO A 551 -11.60 -13.14 9.53
N CYS A 552 -12.88 -13.25 9.86
CA CYS A 552 -13.95 -12.57 9.16
C CYS A 552 -14.86 -11.84 10.15
N PHE A 553 -15.14 -10.57 9.84
CA PHE A 553 -16.05 -9.72 10.59
C PHE A 553 -17.07 -9.13 9.64
N THR A 554 -18.33 -9.07 10.06
CA THR A 554 -19.40 -8.39 9.31
C THR A 554 -20.08 -7.35 10.18
N MET A 555 -20.77 -6.39 9.55
CA MET A 555 -21.52 -5.35 10.24
C MET A 555 -22.83 -5.08 9.52
N PRO A 556 -23.99 -5.27 10.16
CA PRO A 556 -25.27 -4.81 9.62
C PRO A 556 -25.25 -3.29 9.39
N LEU A 557 -25.89 -2.82 8.31
CA LEU A 557 -25.77 -1.42 7.88
C LEU A 557 -26.28 -0.40 8.92
N ASN A 558 -27.30 -0.79 9.70
CA ASN A 558 -27.91 0.04 10.74
C ASN A 558 -27.27 -0.15 12.13
N SER A 559 -26.20 -0.95 12.24
CA SER A 559 -25.55 -1.32 13.49
C SER A 559 -24.20 -0.61 13.65
N ASN A 560 -23.78 -0.44 14.90
CA ASN A 560 -22.42 -0.08 15.31
C ASN A 560 -21.71 -1.27 15.98
N ALA A 561 -22.19 -2.49 15.76
CA ALA A 561 -21.61 -3.71 16.31
C ALA A 561 -21.10 -4.61 15.18
N LEU A 562 -19.91 -5.17 15.40
CA LEU A 562 -19.33 -6.20 14.55
C LEU A 562 -19.89 -7.55 14.93
N MET A 563 -20.04 -8.43 13.96
CA MET A 563 -20.30 -9.85 14.15
C MET A 563 -19.05 -10.64 13.77
N SER A 564 -18.57 -11.49 14.66
CA SER A 564 -17.46 -12.39 14.35
C SER A 564 -17.95 -13.60 13.54
N ALA A 565 -17.02 -14.31 12.91
CA ALA A 565 -17.31 -15.58 12.23
C ALA A 565 -17.90 -16.66 13.16
N GLN A 566 -17.75 -16.52 14.48
CA GLN A 566 -18.33 -17.43 15.47
C GLN A 566 -19.77 -17.04 15.88
N GLY A 567 -20.29 -15.93 15.33
CA GLY A 567 -21.63 -15.42 15.65
C GLY A 567 -21.69 -14.53 16.89
N GLU A 568 -20.53 -14.13 17.45
CA GLU A 568 -20.49 -13.22 18.60
C GLU A 568 -20.64 -11.77 18.16
N THR A 569 -21.43 -10.99 18.92
CA THR A 569 -21.66 -9.57 18.66
C THR A 569 -20.75 -8.72 19.52
N ILE A 570 -20.01 -7.81 18.88
CA ILE A 570 -18.97 -6.99 19.49
C ILE A 570 -19.38 -5.52 19.33
N ASP A 571 -19.80 -4.89 20.41
CA ASP A 571 -20.24 -3.50 20.41
C ASP A 571 -19.06 -2.55 20.14
N MET A 572 -19.16 -1.77 19.05
CA MET A 572 -18.20 -0.76 18.64
C MET A 572 -18.83 0.63 18.68
N THR A 573 -19.37 1.06 19.83
CA THR A 573 -20.00 2.39 20.03
C THR A 573 -19.35 3.61 19.35
N LYS A 574 -18.02 3.64 19.19
CA LYS A 574 -17.30 4.74 18.53
C LYS A 574 -17.32 4.67 16.99
N VAL A 575 -17.67 3.53 16.41
CA VAL A 575 -17.82 3.33 14.96
C VAL A 575 -19.18 3.84 14.52
N GLN A 576 -19.21 4.66 13.48
CA GLN A 576 -20.45 5.10 12.85
C GLN A 576 -21.09 3.94 12.06
N PRO A 577 -22.43 3.77 12.11
CA PRO A 577 -23.12 2.80 11.27
C PRO A 577 -22.81 2.99 9.78
N PRO A 578 -22.53 1.90 9.02
CA PRO A 578 -22.21 1.93 7.59
C PRO A 578 -23.17 2.79 6.76
N ILE A 579 -24.47 2.65 7.02
CA ILE A 579 -25.52 3.38 6.31
C ILE A 579 -25.30 4.89 6.34
N LYS A 580 -24.89 5.45 7.47
CA LYS A 580 -24.69 6.89 7.62
C LYS A 580 -23.52 7.37 6.74
N SER A 581 -22.44 6.58 6.65
CA SER A 581 -21.29 6.90 5.80
C SER A 581 -21.68 6.92 4.31
N CYS A 582 -22.45 5.92 3.87
CA CYS A 582 -22.94 5.86 2.49
C CYS A 582 -23.89 7.01 2.16
N LEU A 583 -24.87 7.29 3.04
CA LEU A 583 -25.80 8.40 2.83
C LEU A 583 -25.10 9.75 2.80
N GLN A 584 -24.12 9.98 3.67
CA GLN A 584 -23.29 11.19 3.64
C GLN A 584 -22.53 11.31 2.32
N LYS A 585 -21.96 10.21 1.81
CA LYS A 585 -21.25 10.23 0.53
C LYS A 585 -22.17 10.54 -0.64
N ILE A 586 -23.32 9.88 -0.73
CA ILE A 586 -24.31 10.12 -1.79
C ILE A 586 -24.82 11.57 -1.73
N ALA A 587 -25.05 12.10 -0.52
CA ALA A 587 -25.48 13.48 -0.34
C ALA A 587 -24.42 14.51 -0.79
N ASN A 588 -23.14 14.18 -0.60
CA ASN A 588 -21.99 15.06 -0.88
C ASN A 588 -21.44 14.93 -2.31
N LEU A 589 -22.02 14.07 -3.16
CA LEU A 589 -21.67 14.02 -4.58
C LEU A 589 -21.77 15.43 -5.18
N SER A 590 -20.76 15.82 -5.96
CA SER A 590 -20.64 17.17 -6.50
C SER A 590 -19.76 17.19 -7.74
N ALA A 591 -19.77 18.32 -8.47
CA ALA A 591 -18.88 18.50 -9.61
C ALA A 591 -17.39 18.48 -9.20
N ALA A 592 -17.06 19.00 -8.01
CA ALA A 592 -15.70 19.02 -7.47
C ALA A 592 -15.23 17.61 -7.07
N ASP A 593 -16.10 16.83 -6.42
CA ASP A 593 -15.79 15.43 -6.11
C ASP A 593 -15.64 14.60 -7.41
N ARG A 594 -16.55 14.77 -8.38
CA ARG A 594 -16.41 14.12 -9.70
C ARG A 594 -15.06 14.42 -10.35
N ALA A 595 -14.64 15.70 -10.36
CA ALA A 595 -13.36 16.13 -10.88
C ALA A 595 -12.17 15.46 -10.16
N LEU A 596 -12.23 15.36 -8.83
CA LEU A 596 -11.23 14.66 -8.04
C LEU A 596 -11.19 13.16 -8.41
N GLN A 597 -12.32 12.47 -8.42
CA GLN A 597 -12.35 11.03 -8.70
C GLN A 597 -11.88 10.71 -10.12
N LEU A 598 -12.25 11.53 -11.11
CA LEU A 598 -11.74 11.40 -12.48
C LEU A 598 -10.23 11.60 -12.54
N THR A 599 -9.73 12.65 -11.90
CA THR A 599 -8.29 12.93 -11.85
C THR A 599 -7.54 11.75 -11.25
N LEU A 600 -8.06 11.17 -10.16
CA LEU A 600 -7.48 9.99 -9.52
C LEU A 600 -7.47 8.77 -10.47
N LEU A 601 -8.60 8.46 -11.12
CA LEU A 601 -8.64 7.39 -12.12
C LEU A 601 -7.61 7.61 -13.23
N GLU A 602 -7.52 8.82 -13.75
CA GLU A 602 -6.59 9.13 -14.83
C GLU A 602 -5.13 9.02 -14.40
N MET A 603 -4.79 9.58 -13.24
CA MET A 603 -3.44 9.54 -12.68
C MET A 603 -2.97 8.12 -12.34
N CYS A 604 -3.89 7.27 -11.88
CA CYS A 604 -3.58 5.88 -11.55
C CYS A 604 -3.46 4.98 -12.79
N LEU A 605 -4.37 5.13 -13.77
CA LEU A 605 -4.48 4.23 -14.92
C LEU A 605 -3.68 4.67 -16.14
N TYR A 606 -3.45 5.97 -16.29
CA TYR A 606 -2.80 6.56 -17.46
C TYR A 606 -1.67 7.50 -17.04
N PRO A 607 -0.64 6.98 -16.33
CA PRO A 607 0.49 7.81 -15.94
C PRO A 607 1.16 8.41 -17.19
N GLU A 608 1.40 9.72 -17.16
CA GLU A 608 2.20 10.38 -18.19
C GLU A 608 3.64 9.85 -18.13
N SER A 609 4.22 9.52 -19.28
CA SER A 609 5.66 9.22 -19.38
C SER A 609 6.45 10.39 -18.82
N ASN A 610 7.34 10.13 -17.83
CA ASN A 610 8.21 11.08 -17.14
C ASN A 610 8.41 12.42 -17.90
N GLY A 611 7.62 13.44 -17.56
CA GLY A 611 7.85 14.82 -18.00
C GLY A 611 7.40 15.20 -19.42
N GLN A 612 6.59 14.42 -20.13
CA GLN A 612 5.94 14.93 -21.35
C GLN A 612 4.48 15.29 -21.08
N PRO A 613 4.16 16.56 -20.75
CA PRO A 613 2.77 16.96 -20.72
C PRO A 613 2.15 16.84 -22.10
N SER A 614 0.87 16.47 -22.10
CA SER A 614 -0.04 16.62 -23.24
C SER A 614 0.17 17.97 -23.95
N SER A 615 0.12 17.93 -25.29
CA SER A 615 0.48 19.01 -26.23
C SER A 615 0.30 20.42 -25.67
N ARG A 616 1.36 21.25 -25.72
CA ARG A 616 1.27 22.68 -25.35
C ARG A 616 0.06 23.32 -26.03
N ALA A 617 -0.84 23.89 -25.23
CA ALA A 617 -2.05 24.50 -25.75
C ALA A 617 -1.69 25.60 -26.78
N PRO A 618 -2.34 25.62 -27.96
CA PRO A 618 -2.15 26.70 -28.91
C PRO A 618 -2.60 28.03 -28.29
N LEU A 619 -1.78 29.07 -28.45
CA LEU A 619 -2.06 30.41 -27.91
C LEU A 619 -3.37 30.94 -28.50
N LYS A 620 -4.44 31.05 -27.68
CA LYS A 620 -5.78 31.47 -28.15
C LYS A 620 -6.37 32.70 -27.47
N ALA A 621 -5.78 33.23 -26.39
CA ALA A 621 -6.39 34.30 -25.59
C ALA A 621 -5.52 35.57 -25.44
N PRO A 622 -6.11 36.76 -25.22
CA PRO A 622 -5.39 37.99 -24.88
C PRO A 622 -4.73 37.91 -23.50
N GLN A 623 -3.75 38.77 -23.28
CA GLN A 623 -2.92 38.82 -22.07
C GLN A 623 -3.73 39.35 -20.87
N ALA A 624 -4.08 38.48 -19.92
CA ALA A 624 -4.43 38.91 -18.57
C ALA A 624 -3.21 39.58 -17.90
N ASP A 625 -3.43 40.47 -16.94
CA ASP A 625 -2.36 40.94 -16.07
C ASP A 625 -1.66 39.71 -15.45
N ARG A 626 -0.32 39.72 -15.46
CA ARG A 626 0.50 38.62 -14.94
C ARG A 626 0.19 38.37 -13.46
N LEU A 627 -0.05 39.43 -12.68
CA LEU A 627 -0.38 39.29 -11.26
C LEU A 627 -1.78 38.69 -11.05
N ASP A 628 -2.75 39.05 -11.90
CA ASP A 628 -4.10 38.47 -11.85
C ASP A 628 -4.09 36.98 -12.20
N ALA A 629 -3.28 36.57 -13.17
CA ALA A 629 -3.09 35.15 -13.49
C ALA A 629 -2.49 34.35 -12.32
N ILE A 630 -1.51 34.92 -11.61
CA ILE A 630 -0.90 34.31 -10.41
C ILE A 630 -1.92 34.25 -9.26
N LEU A 631 -2.78 35.25 -9.09
CA LEU A 631 -3.89 35.21 -8.14
C LEU A 631 -4.92 34.11 -8.47
N GLY A 632 -5.01 33.71 -9.74
CA GLY A 632 -5.76 32.52 -10.18
C GLY A 632 -5.22 31.22 -9.55
N ILE A 633 -3.88 31.09 -9.42
CA ILE A 633 -3.26 29.96 -8.72
C ILE A 633 -3.66 29.96 -7.24
N SER A 634 -3.60 31.11 -6.55
CA SER A 634 -4.05 31.24 -5.16
C SER A 634 -5.51 30.81 -4.99
N SER A 635 -6.39 31.25 -5.90
CA SER A 635 -7.81 30.91 -5.88
C SER A 635 -8.03 29.40 -6.09
N ARG A 636 -7.21 28.78 -6.95
CA ARG A 636 -7.25 27.33 -7.17
C ARG A 636 -6.80 26.56 -5.93
N LEU A 637 -5.73 26.99 -5.26
CA LEU A 637 -5.25 26.39 -4.01
C LEU A 637 -6.32 26.44 -2.92
N GLU A 638 -6.98 27.59 -2.74
CA GLU A 638 -8.07 27.75 -1.77
C GLU A 638 -9.26 26.83 -2.07
N ALA A 639 -9.58 26.62 -3.35
CA ALA A 639 -10.67 25.72 -3.76
C ALA A 639 -10.35 24.23 -3.54
N LEU A 640 -9.07 23.87 -3.49
CA LEU A 640 -8.59 22.50 -3.28
C LEU A 640 -8.20 22.22 -1.83
N ALA A 641 -8.20 23.24 -0.97
CA ALA A 641 -7.81 23.12 0.44
C ALA A 641 -8.84 22.28 1.21
N ILE A 642 -8.33 21.25 1.88
CA ILE A 642 -9.07 20.43 2.85
C ILE A 642 -8.94 21.12 4.20
N LYS A 643 -10.06 21.50 4.79
CA LYS A 643 -10.10 22.33 6.01
C LYS A 643 -10.39 21.47 7.24
N GLY A 644 -9.77 21.83 8.35
CA GLY A 644 -10.09 21.31 9.67
C GLY A 644 -10.99 22.26 10.47
N THR A 645 -11.22 21.93 11.74
CA THR A 645 -12.10 22.70 12.64
C THR A 645 -11.43 23.89 13.32
N ALA A 646 -10.10 23.90 13.47
CA ALA A 646 -9.39 24.92 14.24
C ALA A 646 -8.94 26.15 13.41
N THR A 647 -8.62 25.93 12.12
CA THR A 647 -8.18 26.85 11.02
C THR A 647 -7.11 26.19 10.16
N ASP A 648 -6.69 24.98 10.52
CA ASP A 648 -5.75 24.16 9.78
C ASP A 648 -6.28 23.76 8.40
N VAL A 649 -5.34 23.64 7.48
CA VAL A 649 -5.52 23.30 6.06
C VAL A 649 -4.55 22.22 5.62
N SER A 650 -4.97 21.42 4.66
CA SER A 650 -4.20 20.35 4.04
C SER A 650 -4.56 20.24 2.56
N TRP A 651 -3.72 19.55 1.79
CA TRP A 651 -3.94 19.25 0.39
C TRP A 651 -3.57 17.79 0.11
N LEU A 652 -3.96 17.31 -1.08
CA LEU A 652 -3.48 16.03 -1.59
C LEU A 652 -2.13 16.22 -2.27
N ALA A 653 -1.22 15.28 -2.01
CA ALA A 653 -0.01 15.06 -2.78
C ALA A 653 -0.12 13.74 -3.56
N PHE A 654 0.57 13.65 -4.68
CA PHE A 654 0.54 12.47 -5.55
C PHE A 654 1.94 11.88 -5.66
N HIS A 655 2.08 10.61 -5.30
CA HIS A 655 3.34 9.88 -5.39
C HIS A 655 3.26 8.83 -6.48
N THR A 656 4.41 8.50 -7.06
CA THR A 656 4.52 7.49 -8.12
C THR A 656 4.79 6.12 -7.50
N HIS A 657 4.02 5.11 -7.91
CA HIS A 657 4.26 3.72 -7.56
C HIS A 657 5.56 3.23 -8.23
N PRO A 658 6.47 2.55 -7.50
CA PRO A 658 7.79 2.16 -8.02
C PRO A 658 7.70 1.25 -9.25
N THR A 659 6.82 0.25 -9.22
CA THR A 659 6.67 -0.75 -10.30
C THR A 659 5.76 -0.28 -11.45
N THR A 660 4.50 0.09 -11.16
CA THR A 660 3.52 0.43 -12.21
C THR A 660 3.72 1.81 -12.81
N ARG A 661 4.52 2.68 -12.16
CA ARG A 661 4.63 4.12 -12.46
C ARG A 661 3.30 4.89 -12.36
N GLY A 662 2.21 4.25 -11.96
CA GLY A 662 0.93 4.90 -11.67
C GLY A 662 1.03 5.81 -10.45
N LYS A 663 0.31 6.93 -10.43
CA LYS A 663 0.30 7.80 -9.25
C LYS A 663 -0.75 7.35 -8.24
N TYR A 664 -0.54 7.64 -6.96
CA TYR A 664 -1.53 7.43 -5.90
C TYR A 664 -1.58 8.65 -4.96
N PRO A 665 -2.76 8.97 -4.40
CA PRO A 665 -2.92 10.12 -3.51
C PRO A 665 -2.41 9.83 -2.10
N SER A 666 -1.95 10.88 -1.44
CA SER A 666 -1.50 10.91 -0.05
C SER A 666 -1.79 12.28 0.55
N PRO A 667 -1.85 12.43 1.88
CA PRO A 667 -1.83 13.74 2.48
C PRO A 667 -0.50 14.43 2.17
N MET A 668 -0.57 15.72 1.82
CA MET A 668 0.63 16.52 1.57
C MET A 668 1.48 16.64 2.85
N ASP A 669 2.78 16.42 2.71
CA ASP A 669 3.75 16.52 3.81
C ASP A 669 3.99 17.97 4.27
N HIS A 670 4.83 18.15 5.28
CA HIS A 670 5.14 19.46 5.85
C HIS A 670 6.34 20.17 5.20
N GLY A 671 6.93 19.60 4.14
CA GLY A 671 8.12 20.11 3.49
C GLY A 671 7.90 21.32 2.56
N LEU A 672 9.00 21.83 2.01
CA LEU A 672 9.02 22.87 0.97
C LEU A 672 8.88 22.30 -0.44
N TYR A 673 9.37 21.08 -0.68
CA TYR A 673 9.43 20.51 -2.03
C TYR A 673 8.03 20.17 -2.55
N SER A 674 7.42 19.16 -1.92
CA SER A 674 6.08 18.63 -2.21
C SER A 674 5.04 19.03 -1.18
N GLY A 675 5.44 19.73 -0.11
CA GLY A 675 4.65 19.93 1.10
C GLY A 675 3.99 21.30 1.25
N ILE A 676 3.25 21.44 2.35
CA ILE A 676 2.47 22.65 2.64
C ILE A 676 3.36 23.87 2.96
N ALA A 677 4.59 23.68 3.46
CA ALA A 677 5.49 24.81 3.68
C ALA A 677 5.86 25.49 2.34
N GLY A 678 5.93 24.74 1.24
CA GLY A 678 6.12 25.28 -0.10
C GLY A 678 4.96 26.16 -0.55
N ILE A 679 3.71 25.76 -0.24
CA ILE A 679 2.51 26.58 -0.45
C ILE A 679 2.58 27.86 0.40
N GLY A 680 2.99 27.75 1.66
CA GLY A 680 3.22 28.89 2.54
C GLY A 680 4.22 29.90 1.94
N LEU A 681 5.34 29.42 1.41
CA LEU A 681 6.36 30.27 0.78
C LEU A 681 5.80 31.01 -0.44
N PHE A 682 4.93 30.37 -1.23
CA PHE A 682 4.23 31.03 -2.33
C PHE A 682 3.27 32.11 -1.84
N TYR A 683 2.44 31.85 -0.84
CA TYR A 683 1.54 32.87 -0.28
C TYR A 683 2.32 34.08 0.28
N LEU A 684 3.44 33.83 0.95
CA LEU A 684 4.33 34.87 1.44
C LEU A 684 4.90 35.72 0.30
N SER A 685 5.33 35.08 -0.79
CA SER A 685 5.90 35.76 -1.97
C SER A 685 4.83 36.56 -2.71
N LEU A 686 3.62 36.01 -2.83
CA LEU A 686 2.49 36.69 -3.45
C LEU A 686 2.02 37.88 -2.61
N PHE A 687 2.08 37.77 -1.27
CA PHE A 687 1.83 38.88 -0.36
C PHE A 687 2.83 40.01 -0.58
N LYS A 688 4.13 39.69 -0.63
CA LYS A 688 5.20 40.68 -0.85
C LYS A 688 4.98 41.52 -2.12
N VAL A 689 4.61 40.88 -3.22
CA VAL A 689 4.40 41.56 -4.52
C VAL A 689 3.06 42.28 -4.59
N SER A 690 1.97 41.66 -4.10
CA SER A 690 0.62 42.21 -4.29
C SER A 690 0.15 43.15 -3.17
N GLY A 691 0.78 43.09 -1.99
CA GLY A 691 0.39 43.84 -0.79
C GLY A 691 -0.97 43.44 -0.19
N LYS A 692 -1.60 42.34 -0.64
CA LYS A 692 -2.96 41.96 -0.21
C LYS A 692 -2.95 41.23 1.15
N PRO A 693 -3.51 41.79 2.24
CA PRO A 693 -3.42 41.20 3.58
C PRO A 693 -4.02 39.80 3.72
N ARG A 694 -5.04 39.47 2.91
CA ARG A 694 -5.67 38.14 2.88
C ARG A 694 -4.67 37.00 2.64
N LEU A 695 -3.62 37.25 1.86
CA LEU A 695 -2.60 36.24 1.55
C LEU A 695 -1.77 35.88 2.77
N LEU A 696 -1.55 36.83 3.68
CA LEU A 696 -0.91 36.57 4.96
C LEU A 696 -1.81 35.70 5.84
N SER A 697 -3.13 35.95 5.85
CA SER A 697 -4.09 35.08 6.54
C SER A 697 -4.17 33.66 5.98
N LEU A 698 -3.85 33.45 4.70
CA LEU A 698 -3.73 32.10 4.10
C LEU A 698 -2.41 31.42 4.53
N LEU A 699 -1.30 32.17 4.57
CA LEU A 699 -0.05 31.69 5.15
C LEU A 699 -0.23 31.30 6.62
N ASP A 700 -0.93 32.11 7.42
CA ASP A 700 -1.15 31.82 8.84
C ASP A 700 -1.96 30.51 9.04
N GLN A 701 -2.87 30.15 8.13
CA GLN A 701 -3.54 28.83 8.14
C GLN A 701 -2.56 27.68 7.88
N VAL A 702 -1.63 27.85 6.94
CA VAL A 702 -0.56 26.85 6.68
C VAL A 702 0.34 26.71 7.91
N LEU A 703 0.70 27.81 8.56
CA LEU A 703 1.51 27.79 9.78
C LEU A 703 0.79 27.13 10.94
N ALA A 704 -0.53 27.32 11.08
CA ALA A 704 -1.34 26.63 12.07
C ALA A 704 -1.33 25.11 11.85
N SER A 705 -1.42 24.65 10.60
CA SER A 705 -1.27 23.21 10.28
C SER A 705 0.09 22.65 10.68
N LEU A 706 1.16 23.38 10.36
CA LEU A 706 2.53 23.00 10.75
C LEU A 706 2.66 22.95 12.27
N GLU A 707 2.15 23.95 12.99
CA GLU A 707 2.25 23.98 14.45
C GLU A 707 1.51 22.80 15.11
N GLN A 708 0.36 22.40 14.56
CA GLN A 708 -0.46 21.33 15.12
C GLN A 708 0.05 19.92 14.78
N HIS A 709 0.58 19.71 13.58
CA HIS A 709 0.81 18.36 13.05
C HIS A 709 2.28 18.04 12.71
N PHE A 710 3.21 18.98 12.84
CA PHE A 710 4.63 18.74 12.55
C PHE A 710 5.22 17.68 13.48
N GLY A 711 5.87 16.67 12.89
CA GLY A 711 6.33 15.46 13.58
C GLY A 711 5.43 14.25 13.34
N PHE A 712 4.26 14.43 12.71
CA PHE A 712 3.41 13.32 12.29
C PHE A 712 4.06 12.48 11.19
N PHE A 713 4.67 13.13 10.19
CA PHE A 713 5.42 12.41 9.16
C PHE A 713 6.84 12.18 9.67
N LYS A 714 7.37 10.97 9.46
CA LYS A 714 8.76 10.65 9.84
C LYS A 714 9.78 11.61 9.23
N ALA A 715 9.51 12.11 8.03
CA ALA A 715 10.36 13.05 7.32
C ALA A 715 10.46 14.42 8.02
N ASP A 716 9.47 14.82 8.83
CA ASP A 716 9.44 16.15 9.46
C ASP A 716 10.64 16.37 10.39
N LEU A 717 11.14 15.30 11.01
CA LEU A 717 12.22 15.35 12.00
C LEU A 717 13.60 15.05 11.41
N THR A 718 13.73 14.93 10.08
CA THR A 718 15.01 14.63 9.43
C THR A 718 15.85 15.88 9.18
N VAL A 719 17.15 15.66 8.97
CA VAL A 719 18.11 16.71 8.57
C VAL A 719 17.98 16.95 7.07
N SER A 720 17.04 17.82 6.70
CA SER A 720 16.83 18.25 5.32
C SER A 720 16.39 19.71 5.27
N ALA A 721 16.86 20.43 4.25
CA ALA A 721 16.38 21.77 3.95
C ALA A 721 14.99 21.77 3.27
N TYR A 722 14.61 20.69 2.59
CA TYR A 722 13.38 20.64 1.78
C TYR A 722 12.24 19.77 2.35
N HIS A 723 12.53 18.77 3.18
CA HIS A 723 11.51 17.81 3.67
C HIS A 723 11.41 17.70 5.20
N GLY A 724 12.39 18.21 5.94
CA GLY A 724 12.49 18.07 7.41
C GLY A 724 12.59 19.42 8.13
N LEU A 725 13.30 19.44 9.27
CA LEU A 725 13.38 20.60 10.18
C LEU A 725 13.77 21.91 9.47
N GLY A 726 14.68 21.83 8.49
CA GLY A 726 15.13 22.98 7.72
C GLY A 726 14.04 23.63 6.86
N SER A 727 13.06 22.85 6.40
CA SER A 727 11.97 23.34 5.55
C SER A 727 11.06 24.32 6.28
N TYR A 728 10.66 23.97 7.51
CA TYR A 728 9.83 24.81 8.36
C TYR A 728 10.63 26.04 8.83
N LEU A 729 11.88 25.83 9.20
CA LEU A 729 12.80 26.91 9.58
C LEU A 729 12.94 27.96 8.47
N TYR A 730 13.16 27.52 7.23
CA TYR A 730 13.32 28.39 6.08
C TYR A 730 12.07 29.25 5.82
N LEU A 731 10.87 28.67 5.93
CA LEU A 731 9.62 29.42 5.78
C LEU A 731 9.47 30.50 6.86
N LEU A 732 9.71 30.16 8.12
CA LEU A 732 9.56 31.09 9.24
C LEU A 732 10.56 32.25 9.17
N ILE A 733 11.83 31.96 8.84
CA ILE A 733 12.85 33.00 8.68
C ILE A 733 12.48 33.93 7.52
N ASN A 734 12.05 33.41 6.38
CA ASN A 734 11.61 34.27 5.28
C ASN A 734 10.38 35.11 5.65
N ARG A 735 9.42 34.56 6.40
CA ARG A 735 8.29 35.35 6.92
C ARG A 735 8.80 36.49 7.81
N ARG A 736 9.72 36.20 8.73
CA ARG A 736 10.34 37.21 9.62
C ARG A 736 11.03 38.33 8.83
N GLN A 737 11.77 37.98 7.78
CA GLN A 737 12.48 38.94 6.92
C GLN A 737 11.53 39.82 6.09
N ILE A 738 10.45 39.24 5.55
CA ILE A 738 9.52 39.96 4.66
C ILE A 738 8.52 40.82 5.46
N THR A 739 8.05 40.33 6.61
CA THR A 739 6.98 41.01 7.39
C THR A 739 7.52 41.88 8.52
N GLY A 740 8.76 41.64 8.97
CA GLY A 740 9.30 42.28 10.17
C GLY A 740 8.67 41.79 11.49
N ASP A 741 7.80 40.78 11.46
CA ASP A 741 7.07 40.26 12.61
C ASP A 741 7.82 39.15 13.36
N SER A 742 8.03 39.35 14.67
CA SER A 742 8.80 38.50 15.58
C SER A 742 8.00 37.36 16.24
N GLN A 743 6.72 37.19 15.91
CA GLN A 743 5.84 36.24 16.61
C GLN A 743 6.33 34.78 16.62
N HIS A 744 7.20 34.38 15.69
CA HIS A 744 7.73 33.00 15.60
C HIS A 744 9.20 32.87 16.00
N ASP A 745 9.82 33.91 16.57
CA ASP A 745 11.27 33.91 16.86
C ASP A 745 11.66 32.78 17.84
N GLU A 746 10.82 32.47 18.84
CA GLU A 746 11.03 31.33 19.75
C GLU A 746 10.97 29.97 19.01
N LYS A 747 10.03 29.82 18.08
CA LYS A 747 9.88 28.60 17.27
C LYS A 747 11.06 28.42 16.32
N ILE A 748 11.55 29.51 15.71
CA ILE A 748 12.76 29.54 14.88
C ILE A 748 13.96 29.05 15.70
N ALA A 749 14.16 29.58 16.91
CA ALA A 749 15.24 29.15 17.79
C ALA A 749 15.13 27.66 18.15
N SER A 750 13.94 27.18 18.51
CA SER A 750 13.70 25.77 18.83
C SER A 750 13.99 24.83 17.65
N LEU A 751 13.51 25.14 16.45
CA LEU A 751 13.75 24.33 15.25
C LEU A 751 15.23 24.32 14.85
N LEU A 752 15.92 25.46 15.02
CA LEU A 752 17.35 25.55 14.76
C LEU A 752 18.14 24.67 15.74
N THR A 753 17.82 24.70 17.04
CA THR A 753 18.42 23.80 18.03
C THR A 753 18.16 22.33 17.67
N GLN A 754 16.92 21.97 17.35
CA GLN A 754 16.60 20.60 16.93
C GLN A 754 17.41 20.15 15.71
N LEU A 755 17.55 21.01 14.69
CA LEU A 755 18.33 20.69 13.49
C LEU A 755 19.84 20.53 13.81
N ILE A 756 20.36 21.34 14.74
CA ILE A 756 21.74 21.27 15.20
C ILE A 756 22.00 20.01 16.04
N ASP A 757 21.01 19.52 16.78
CA ASP A 757 21.19 18.43 17.75
C ASP A 757 20.97 17.03 17.16
N VAL A 758 20.47 16.91 15.91
CA VAL A 758 20.34 15.59 15.26
C VAL A 758 21.73 14.93 15.15
N PRO A 759 21.88 13.65 15.55
CA PRO A 759 23.17 12.98 15.54
C PRO A 759 23.56 12.48 14.13
N PRO A 760 24.87 12.33 13.81
CA PRO A 760 25.32 11.96 12.46
C PRO A 760 24.81 10.64 11.90
N GLU A 761 24.54 9.65 12.75
CA GLU A 761 23.96 8.36 12.38
C GLU A 761 22.56 8.46 11.73
N ASP A 762 21.86 9.57 11.94
CA ASP A 762 20.53 9.85 11.38
C ASP A 762 20.59 10.80 10.17
N TYR A 763 21.79 11.10 9.64
CA TYR A 763 21.95 11.98 8.48
C TYR A 763 21.80 11.21 7.16
N ASP A 764 21.03 11.77 6.23
CA ASP A 764 21.18 11.47 4.80
C ASP A 764 22.26 12.37 4.19
N PHE A 765 22.81 11.97 3.04
CA PHE A 765 23.99 12.58 2.44
C PHE A 765 23.68 13.81 1.59
N ASP A 766 22.63 13.78 0.78
CA ASP A 766 22.50 14.67 -0.38
C ASP A 766 21.92 16.07 -0.10
N PHE A 767 21.67 16.85 -1.16
CA PHE A 767 21.18 18.23 -1.06
C PHE A 767 19.68 18.31 -0.75
N LEU A 768 18.88 17.42 -1.32
CA LEU A 768 17.43 17.48 -1.20
C LEU A 768 16.95 16.85 0.13
N GLY A 769 17.36 15.62 0.40
CA GLY A 769 16.98 14.83 1.55
C GLY A 769 17.95 14.91 2.73
N GLY A 770 19.15 15.47 2.54
CA GLY A 770 20.25 15.29 3.49
C GLY A 770 21.04 16.52 3.92
N CYS A 771 22.21 16.21 4.48
CA CYS A 771 23.09 17.15 5.16
C CYS A 771 23.73 18.20 4.24
N CYS A 772 23.93 17.94 2.93
CA CYS A 772 24.45 18.97 2.01
C CYS A 772 23.49 20.17 1.92
N GLY A 773 22.17 19.91 1.92
CA GLY A 773 21.16 20.96 1.96
C GLY A 773 21.12 21.67 3.30
N ALA A 774 21.21 20.91 4.40
CA ALA A 774 21.24 21.46 5.76
C ALA A 774 22.44 22.37 6.00
N VAL A 775 23.64 21.99 5.54
CA VAL A 775 24.85 22.84 5.59
C VAL A 775 24.64 24.15 4.83
N THR A 776 24.08 24.06 3.62
CA THR A 776 23.77 25.24 2.80
C THR A 776 22.81 26.19 3.54
N LEU A 777 21.74 25.64 4.11
CA LEU A 777 20.77 26.40 4.89
C LEU A 777 21.41 27.05 6.13
N LEU A 778 22.13 26.29 6.94
CA LEU A 778 22.77 26.76 8.17
C LEU A 778 23.82 27.85 7.89
N ALA A 779 24.61 27.70 6.83
CA ALA A 779 25.57 28.72 6.41
C ALA A 779 24.87 30.02 6.01
N ASN A 780 23.78 29.94 5.24
CA ASN A 780 22.97 31.10 4.89
C ASN A 780 22.33 31.75 6.13
N ILE A 781 21.86 30.97 7.12
CA ILE A 781 21.33 31.48 8.39
C ILE A 781 22.42 32.22 9.17
N HIS A 782 23.63 31.63 9.26
CA HIS A 782 24.76 32.26 9.95
C HIS A 782 25.16 33.60 9.31
N GLY A 783 25.08 33.69 7.97
CA GLY A 783 25.31 34.93 7.23
C GLY A 783 24.28 36.03 7.52
N LEU A 784 23.03 35.67 7.83
CA LEU A 784 21.99 36.62 8.25
C LEU A 784 22.17 37.09 9.70
N SER A 785 22.43 36.14 10.59
CA SER A 785 22.61 36.40 12.02
C SER A 785 23.60 35.41 12.60
N ALA A 786 24.79 35.88 12.95
CA ALA A 786 25.83 35.04 13.54
C ALA A 786 25.36 34.45 14.88
N GLN A 787 25.26 33.12 14.94
CA GLN A 787 24.97 32.36 16.15
C GLN A 787 26.12 31.40 16.45
N ALA A 788 26.50 31.30 17.74
CA ALA A 788 27.68 30.56 18.18
C ALA A 788 27.59 29.05 17.89
N ASP A 789 26.39 28.48 18.01
CA ASP A 789 26.17 27.03 17.94
C ASP A 789 26.06 26.50 16.50
N VAL A 790 25.88 27.39 15.52
CA VAL A 790 25.71 27.02 14.10
C VAL A 790 27.04 26.57 13.46
N LEU A 791 28.16 27.24 13.75
CA LEU A 791 29.47 26.90 13.17
C LEU A 791 29.96 25.49 13.59
N PRO A 792 29.86 25.07 14.86
CA PRO A 792 30.15 23.69 15.26
C PRO A 792 29.29 22.66 14.50
N ALA A 793 28.00 22.94 14.31
CA ALA A 793 27.10 22.05 13.57
C ALA A 793 27.52 21.91 12.10
N ILE A 794 27.81 23.03 11.42
CA ILE A 794 28.32 23.03 10.04
C ILE A 794 29.59 22.20 9.94
N ARG A 795 30.56 22.38 10.84
CA ARG A 795 31.82 21.61 10.83
C ARG A 795 31.57 20.11 11.00
N ARG A 796 30.65 19.72 11.88
CA ARG A 796 30.29 18.31 12.10
C ARG A 796 29.62 17.70 10.86
N MET A 797 28.66 18.40 10.25
CA MET A 797 28.00 17.94 9.02
C MET A 797 28.97 17.86 7.83
N VAL A 798 29.89 18.82 7.69
CA VAL A 798 30.95 18.76 6.67
C VAL A 798 31.91 17.58 6.90
N ALA A 799 32.25 17.28 8.16
CA ALA A 799 33.04 16.09 8.47
C ALA A 799 32.30 14.80 8.09
N TYR A 800 30.98 14.73 8.30
CA TYR A 800 30.16 13.63 7.83
C TYR A 800 30.16 13.52 6.30
N ILE A 801 29.92 14.61 5.57
CA ILE A 801 29.98 14.64 4.09
C ILE A 801 31.33 14.10 3.59
N LYS A 802 32.43 14.52 4.21
CA LYS A 802 33.79 14.03 3.89
C LYS A 802 33.92 12.52 4.10
N ASP A 803 33.39 12.00 5.21
CA ASP A 803 33.50 10.59 5.57
C ASP A 803 32.71 9.68 4.60
N GLN A 804 31.60 10.19 4.04
CA GLN A 804 30.71 9.46 3.13
C GLN A 804 31.23 9.34 1.69
N ILE A 805 32.25 10.10 1.31
CA ILE A 805 32.80 10.08 -0.05
C ILE A 805 34.03 9.16 -0.08
N LEU A 806 33.91 8.04 -0.79
CA LEU A 806 35.04 7.17 -1.12
C LEU A 806 35.57 7.51 -2.50
N ILE A 807 36.89 7.40 -2.64
CA ILE A 807 37.60 7.70 -3.88
C ILE A 807 38.41 6.48 -4.28
N GLU A 808 37.92 5.76 -5.28
CA GLU A 808 38.49 4.51 -5.77
C GLU A 808 38.67 4.61 -7.28
N GLU A 809 39.90 4.43 -7.76
CA GLU A 809 40.23 4.43 -9.20
C GLU A 809 39.71 5.67 -9.97
N GLY A 810 39.58 6.82 -9.30
CA GLY A 810 39.08 8.07 -9.88
C GLY A 810 37.54 8.18 -9.90
N GLN A 811 36.81 7.21 -9.38
CA GLN A 811 35.36 7.28 -9.15
C GLN A 811 35.06 7.83 -7.76
N LEU A 812 33.95 8.55 -7.64
CA LEU A 812 33.39 9.03 -6.37
C LEU A 812 32.22 8.14 -6.00
N LEU A 813 32.41 7.33 -4.95
CA LEU A 813 31.45 6.33 -4.50
C LEU A 813 30.88 6.74 -3.13
N ARG A 814 29.63 6.38 -2.86
CA ARG A 814 29.11 6.45 -1.48
C ARG A 814 29.76 5.38 -0.61
N ARG A 815 30.05 5.71 0.65
CA ARG A 815 30.74 4.79 1.56
C ARG A 815 29.88 3.64 2.06
N ASP A 816 28.59 3.86 2.20
CA ASP A 816 27.62 2.91 2.74
C ASP A 816 27.40 1.70 1.82
N ASP A 817 27.20 1.92 0.53
CA ASP A 817 26.84 0.89 -0.45
C ASP A 817 27.80 0.77 -1.64
N ARG A 818 28.83 1.63 -1.73
CA ARG A 818 29.78 1.74 -2.85
C ARG A 818 29.13 2.05 -4.20
N SER A 819 27.91 2.58 -4.22
CA SER A 819 27.27 3.07 -5.43
C SER A 819 27.99 4.33 -5.95
N VAL A 820 27.95 4.54 -7.26
CA VAL A 820 28.46 5.77 -7.88
C VAL A 820 27.55 6.93 -7.47
N ILE A 821 28.14 8.01 -6.94
CA ILE A 821 27.38 9.22 -6.59
C ILE A 821 26.87 9.87 -7.88
N LEU A 822 25.59 10.23 -7.90
CA LEU A 822 24.93 10.82 -9.07
C LEU A 822 25.55 12.17 -9.47
N THR A 823 25.32 12.59 -10.71
CA THR A 823 25.59 13.97 -11.15
C THR A 823 24.41 14.89 -10.80
N GLY A 824 24.66 16.20 -10.76
CA GLY A 824 23.61 17.20 -10.53
C GLY A 824 23.44 17.59 -9.06
N LEU A 825 22.46 18.46 -8.80
CA LEU A 825 22.34 19.17 -7.53
C LEU A 825 21.58 18.37 -6.47
N SER A 826 20.43 17.78 -6.80
CA SER A 826 19.50 17.23 -5.79
C SER A 826 20.10 16.06 -5.01
N HIS A 827 20.57 15.04 -5.72
CA HIS A 827 21.08 13.79 -5.15
C HIS A 827 22.56 13.53 -5.50
N GLY A 828 23.24 14.53 -6.07
CA GLY A 828 24.53 14.37 -6.73
C GLY A 828 25.67 15.27 -6.25
N LEU A 829 26.77 15.21 -6.98
CA LEU A 829 28.04 15.85 -6.63
C LEU A 829 27.99 17.38 -6.64
N SER A 830 27.15 18.01 -7.47
CA SER A 830 26.96 19.47 -7.41
C SER A 830 26.32 19.93 -6.10
N GLY A 831 25.48 19.10 -5.47
CA GLY A 831 24.96 19.36 -4.13
C GLY A 831 26.06 19.41 -3.07
N VAL A 832 27.04 18.52 -3.19
CA VAL A 832 28.23 18.49 -2.34
C VAL A 832 29.08 19.74 -2.54
N ILE A 833 29.35 20.12 -3.78
CA ILE A 833 30.14 21.32 -4.11
C ILE A 833 29.48 22.56 -3.49
N LEU A 834 28.17 22.72 -3.66
CA LEU A 834 27.43 23.85 -3.09
C LEU A 834 27.57 23.91 -1.56
N ALA A 835 27.40 22.78 -0.88
CA ALA A 835 27.56 22.69 0.57
C ALA A 835 28.97 23.07 1.04
N LEU A 836 30.01 22.59 0.34
CA LEU A 836 31.41 22.92 0.65
C LEU A 836 31.70 24.41 0.45
N CYS A 837 31.16 25.02 -0.60
CA CYS A 837 31.32 26.44 -0.86
C CYS A 837 30.68 27.28 0.25
N LYS A 838 29.43 26.94 0.63
CA LYS A 838 28.71 27.65 1.69
C LYS A 838 29.36 27.46 3.06
N ALA A 839 29.89 26.28 3.35
CA ALA A 839 30.69 26.06 4.54
C ALA A 839 31.99 26.88 4.53
N TYR A 840 32.67 26.98 3.38
CA TYR A 840 33.87 27.80 3.23
C TYR A 840 33.59 29.29 3.49
N ASP A 841 32.49 29.82 2.95
CA ASP A 841 32.10 31.24 3.13
C ASP A 841 32.02 31.66 4.61
N VAL A 842 31.61 30.75 5.51
CA VAL A 842 31.41 31.04 6.94
C VAL A 842 32.54 30.54 7.84
N THR A 843 33.35 29.57 7.40
CA THR A 843 34.43 28.99 8.20
C THR A 843 35.83 29.46 7.82
N GLY A 844 36.04 29.86 6.56
CA GLY A 844 37.36 30.12 5.99
C GLY A 844 38.28 28.89 5.95
N ASP A 845 37.74 27.67 6.09
CA ASP A 845 38.55 26.45 6.14
C ASP A 845 39.14 26.11 4.76
N GLY A 846 40.42 26.45 4.56
CA GLY A 846 41.16 26.16 3.33
C GLY A 846 41.25 24.67 2.98
N ALA A 847 41.02 23.75 3.93
CA ALA A 847 41.00 22.32 3.65
C ALA A 847 39.77 21.88 2.81
N LEU A 848 38.77 22.74 2.64
CA LEU A 848 37.60 22.47 1.80
C LEU A 848 37.88 22.65 0.30
N VAL A 849 38.85 23.49 -0.05
CA VAL A 849 39.16 23.83 -1.46
C VAL A 849 39.66 22.59 -2.23
N PRO A 850 40.66 21.81 -1.76
CA PRO A 850 41.11 20.63 -2.50
C PRO A 850 40.01 19.57 -2.69
N LEU A 851 39.13 19.42 -1.70
CA LEU A 851 38.00 18.50 -1.80
C LEU A 851 36.97 18.97 -2.83
N ALA A 852 36.64 20.26 -2.85
CA ALA A 852 35.73 20.82 -3.86
C ALA A 852 36.27 20.61 -5.29
N ILE A 853 37.58 20.79 -5.49
CA ILE A 853 38.26 20.51 -6.77
C ILE A 853 38.15 19.02 -7.13
N GLN A 854 38.40 18.13 -6.17
CA GLN A 854 38.34 16.69 -6.42
C GLN A 854 36.93 16.21 -6.78
N VAL A 855 35.90 16.77 -6.12
CA VAL A 855 34.49 16.49 -6.41
C VAL A 855 34.11 17.04 -7.79
N LEU A 856 34.54 18.26 -8.13
CA LEU A 856 34.36 18.88 -9.44
C LEU A 856 34.94 18.02 -10.57
N GLU A 857 36.20 17.60 -10.44
CA GLU A 857 36.86 16.75 -11.43
C GLU A 857 36.16 15.40 -11.60
N GLY A 858 35.71 14.79 -10.49
CA GLY A 858 34.97 13.53 -10.53
C GLY A 858 33.62 13.67 -11.22
N GLU A 859 32.87 14.74 -10.96
CA GLU A 859 31.61 15.00 -11.67
C GLU A 859 31.85 15.26 -13.17
N ASN A 860 32.90 16.00 -13.53
CA ASN A 860 33.22 16.29 -14.93
C ASN A 860 33.73 15.06 -15.71
N ARG A 861 34.30 14.05 -15.03
CA ARG A 861 34.57 12.73 -15.62
C ARG A 861 33.29 11.99 -16.00
N LEU A 862 32.17 12.29 -15.35
CA LEU A 862 30.84 11.76 -15.65
C LEU A 862 30.11 12.64 -16.69
N SER A 863 30.83 13.05 -17.73
CA SER A 863 30.28 13.78 -18.86
C SER A 863 30.64 13.14 -20.20
N ARG A 864 29.74 13.23 -21.17
CA ARG A 864 29.92 12.71 -22.54
C ARG A 864 29.26 13.67 -23.52
N GLU A 865 29.96 13.95 -24.62
CA GLU A 865 29.44 14.79 -25.72
C GLU A 865 28.91 16.16 -25.27
N GLY A 866 29.47 16.72 -24.18
CA GLY A 866 29.06 18.02 -23.64
C GLY A 866 27.92 17.99 -22.62
N PHE A 867 27.47 16.81 -22.20
CA PHE A 867 26.42 16.64 -21.19
C PHE A 867 26.89 15.81 -20.00
N TRP A 868 26.39 16.11 -18.81
CA TRP A 868 26.57 15.25 -17.63
C TRP A 868 25.60 14.08 -17.67
N LEU A 869 26.08 12.90 -17.29
CA LEU A 869 25.33 11.65 -17.39
C LEU A 869 24.23 11.56 -16.32
N ASP A 870 23.04 11.12 -16.71
CA ASP A 870 22.00 10.71 -15.77
C ASP A 870 22.23 9.25 -15.37
N LEU A 871 22.62 9.04 -14.11
CA LEU A 871 23.05 7.73 -13.59
C LEU A 871 21.91 6.96 -12.89
N ARG A 872 20.66 7.43 -12.97
CA ARG A 872 19.52 6.83 -12.25
C ARG A 872 19.02 5.52 -12.88
N ASP A 873 19.10 5.38 -14.20
CA ASP A 873 18.69 4.17 -14.92
C ASP A 873 19.90 3.56 -15.64
N LEU A 874 20.18 2.28 -15.40
CA LEU A 874 21.30 1.52 -16.02
C LEU A 874 21.09 1.21 -17.52
N GLY A 875 20.26 2.00 -18.21
CA GLY A 875 19.93 1.88 -19.63
C GLY A 875 20.97 2.54 -20.56
N PRO A 876 20.69 2.72 -21.86
CA PRO A 876 21.58 3.46 -22.74
C PRO A 876 21.80 4.87 -22.17
N VAL A 877 23.07 5.29 -22.16
CA VAL A 877 23.56 6.54 -21.55
C VAL A 877 22.64 7.73 -21.92
N ASP A 878 21.89 8.22 -20.95
CA ASP A 878 20.98 9.34 -21.08
C ASP A 878 21.53 10.57 -20.33
N HIS A 879 21.06 11.76 -20.68
CA HIS A 879 21.40 13.01 -20.01
C HIS A 879 20.14 13.81 -19.68
N ALA A 880 20.19 14.56 -18.58
CA ALA A 880 19.12 15.45 -18.18
C ALA A 880 19.61 16.91 -18.19
N THR A 881 18.77 17.85 -18.60
CA THR A 881 19.07 19.30 -18.60
C THR A 881 18.15 20.02 -17.62
N LYS A 882 18.15 19.61 -16.34
CA LYS A 882 17.18 20.05 -15.31
C LYS A 882 17.87 20.61 -14.06
N TRP A 883 17.09 21.21 -13.14
CA TRP A 883 17.62 21.68 -11.85
C TRP A 883 18.03 20.52 -10.94
N CYS A 884 17.19 19.48 -10.81
CA CYS A 884 17.52 18.34 -9.96
C CYS A 884 18.72 17.54 -10.49
N HIS A 885 18.65 17.13 -11.76
CA HIS A 885 19.68 16.36 -12.45
C HIS A 885 20.08 17.10 -13.74
N GLY A 886 21.33 17.55 -13.80
CA GLY A 886 21.90 18.19 -14.98
C GLY A 886 22.23 19.67 -14.86
N ASP A 887 22.28 20.32 -16.02
CA ASP A 887 22.88 21.64 -16.22
C ASP A 887 22.33 22.74 -15.31
N GLY A 888 21.04 22.73 -14.97
CA GLY A 888 20.43 23.76 -14.14
C GLY A 888 21.02 23.78 -12.72
N GLY A 889 21.10 22.61 -12.09
CA GLY A 889 21.66 22.47 -10.76
C GLY A 889 23.18 22.62 -10.74
N ILE A 890 23.86 22.09 -11.76
CA ILE A 890 25.31 22.22 -11.93
C ILE A 890 25.70 23.69 -12.06
N LEU A 891 24.96 24.47 -12.86
CA LEU A 891 25.17 25.91 -13.02
C LEU A 891 25.15 26.66 -11.68
N ILE A 892 24.20 26.34 -10.80
CA ILE A 892 24.11 26.94 -9.46
C ILE A 892 25.39 26.64 -8.65
N ALA A 893 25.81 25.39 -8.62
CA ALA A 893 26.98 24.96 -7.86
C ALA A 893 28.29 25.57 -8.42
N ARG A 894 28.48 25.58 -9.74
CA ARG A 894 29.67 26.14 -10.39
C ARG A 894 29.78 27.65 -10.19
N ARG A 895 28.66 28.37 -10.29
CA ARG A 895 28.62 29.81 -9.99
C ARG A 895 28.98 30.09 -8.53
N GLN A 896 28.43 29.32 -7.59
CA GLN A 896 28.78 29.49 -6.18
C GLN A 896 30.27 29.15 -5.93
N LEU A 897 30.81 28.11 -6.57
CA LEU A 897 32.23 27.77 -6.48
C LEU A 897 33.14 28.91 -6.95
N MET A 898 32.82 29.51 -8.10
CA MET A 898 33.55 30.67 -8.61
C MET A 898 33.46 31.86 -7.64
N LYS A 899 32.28 32.11 -7.07
CA LYS A 899 32.07 33.21 -6.11
C LYS A 899 32.84 32.99 -4.79
N SER A 900 32.79 31.79 -4.23
CA SER A 900 33.35 31.49 -2.90
C SER A 900 34.85 31.25 -2.95
N MET A 901 35.33 30.48 -3.93
CA MET A 901 36.69 29.96 -3.96
C MET A 901 37.50 30.44 -5.18
N GLY A 902 36.91 31.20 -6.12
CA GLY A 902 37.53 31.54 -7.40
C GLY A 902 38.93 32.16 -7.32
N GLU A 903 39.16 33.03 -6.32
CA GLU A 903 40.46 33.70 -6.09
C GLU A 903 41.56 32.77 -5.55
N VAL A 904 41.18 31.61 -4.97
CA VAL A 904 42.12 30.62 -4.42
C VAL A 904 42.27 29.38 -5.29
N LEU A 905 41.50 29.28 -6.38
CA LEU A 905 41.66 28.24 -7.39
C LEU A 905 42.87 28.56 -8.29
N ASP A 906 43.55 27.51 -8.77
CA ASP A 906 44.53 27.68 -9.84
C ASP A 906 43.83 28.08 -11.15
N GLU A 907 44.59 28.67 -12.08
CA GLU A 907 44.05 29.20 -13.33
C GLU A 907 43.36 28.15 -14.20
N THR A 908 43.83 26.89 -14.17
CA THR A 908 43.27 25.80 -14.99
C THR A 908 41.92 25.36 -14.44
N THR A 909 41.82 25.19 -13.13
CA THR A 909 40.56 24.88 -12.45
C THR A 909 39.57 26.03 -12.61
N ARG A 910 40.03 27.28 -12.46
CA ARG A 910 39.21 28.49 -12.67
C ARG A 910 38.62 28.52 -14.07
N GLN A 911 39.43 28.27 -15.10
CA GLN A 911 38.96 28.20 -16.48
C GLN A 911 37.97 27.05 -16.70
N THR A 912 38.23 25.87 -16.10
CA THR A 912 37.31 24.73 -16.17
C THR A 912 35.93 25.07 -15.63
N VAL A 913 35.85 25.78 -14.49
CA VAL A 913 34.57 26.20 -13.90
C VAL A 913 33.85 27.22 -14.80
N LEU A 914 34.58 28.14 -15.46
CA LEU A 914 33.99 29.07 -16.43
C LEU A 914 33.45 28.35 -17.67
N ASP A 915 34.19 27.36 -18.19
CA ASP A 915 33.77 26.54 -19.33
C ASP A 915 32.53 25.70 -18.97
N ASP A 916 32.46 25.17 -17.75
CA ASP A 916 31.27 24.47 -17.22
C ASP A 916 30.05 25.39 -17.20
N ILE A 917 30.20 26.62 -16.67
CA ILE A 917 29.11 27.62 -16.62
C ILE A 917 28.59 27.91 -18.02
N GLN A 918 29.49 28.17 -18.98
CA GLN A 918 29.12 28.48 -20.36
C GLN A 918 28.43 27.30 -21.04
N ARG A 919 28.89 26.07 -20.77
CA ARG A 919 28.28 24.84 -21.27
C ARG A 919 26.87 24.64 -20.71
N CYS A 920 26.68 24.81 -19.40
CA CYS A 920 25.36 24.71 -18.78
C CYS A 920 24.39 25.74 -19.35
N GLU A 921 24.82 27.00 -19.53
CA GLU A 921 24.01 28.04 -20.16
C GLU A 921 23.55 27.64 -21.58
N ASN A 922 24.49 27.14 -22.40
CA ASN A 922 24.20 26.70 -23.76
C ASN A 922 23.21 25.53 -23.78
N ASN A 923 23.44 24.52 -22.94
CA ASN A 923 22.59 23.35 -22.84
C ASN A 923 21.17 23.72 -22.38
N LEU A 924 21.04 24.59 -21.37
CA LEU A 924 19.73 25.07 -20.90
C LEU A 924 18.93 25.79 -22.00
N TRP A 925 19.59 26.61 -22.83
CA TRP A 925 18.91 27.28 -23.93
C TRP A 925 18.55 26.37 -25.10
N GLN A 926 19.39 25.39 -25.42
CA GLN A 926 19.23 24.53 -26.59
C GLN A 926 18.34 23.30 -26.31
N HIS A 927 18.40 22.78 -25.07
CA HIS A 927 17.82 21.49 -24.69
C HIS A 927 16.96 21.57 -23.41
N GLY A 928 17.07 22.64 -22.63
CA GLY A 928 16.40 22.74 -21.32
C GLY A 928 14.92 23.13 -21.35
N LEU A 929 14.35 23.54 -22.50
CA LEU A 929 12.97 24.02 -22.59
C LEU A 929 12.13 23.11 -23.49
N GLY A 930 10.97 22.66 -23.02
CA GLY A 930 10.17 21.69 -23.76
C GLY A 930 9.28 20.84 -22.87
N ASP A 931 9.87 20.33 -21.79
CA ASP A 931 9.41 19.12 -21.10
C ASP A 931 8.59 19.41 -19.83
N GLY A 932 7.84 20.51 -19.82
CA GLY A 932 6.89 20.85 -18.75
C GLY A 932 7.19 22.14 -18.01
N TYR A 933 6.44 22.39 -16.93
CA TYR A 933 6.33 23.72 -16.32
C TYR A 933 6.80 23.80 -14.87
N ASN A 934 7.23 22.72 -14.23
CA ASN A 934 7.57 22.79 -12.82
C ASN A 934 8.97 23.39 -12.55
N LEU A 935 9.28 23.66 -11.28
CA LEU A 935 10.55 24.24 -10.85
C LEU A 935 11.68 23.21 -10.78
N CYS A 936 11.38 21.96 -10.45
CA CYS A 936 12.41 20.93 -10.25
C CYS A 936 13.03 20.46 -11.58
N HIS A 937 12.21 20.26 -12.60
CA HIS A 937 12.60 19.68 -13.89
C HIS A 937 11.75 20.19 -15.06
N GLY A 938 11.24 21.42 -14.97
CA GLY A 938 10.50 22.08 -16.05
C GLY A 938 11.11 23.41 -16.50
N ASP A 939 10.45 24.02 -17.48
CA ASP A 939 10.85 25.27 -18.13
C ASP A 939 11.06 26.40 -17.11
N PHE A 940 10.18 26.52 -16.10
CA PHE A 940 10.27 27.59 -15.11
C PHE A 940 11.53 27.44 -14.24
N GLY A 941 11.87 26.24 -13.80
CA GLY A 941 13.10 26.00 -13.03
C GLY A 941 14.36 26.38 -13.79
N ASN A 942 14.46 25.92 -15.04
CA ASN A 942 15.60 26.20 -15.91
C ASN A 942 15.73 27.70 -16.24
N LEU A 943 14.61 28.38 -16.48
CA LEU A 943 14.60 29.83 -16.72
C LEU A 943 14.99 30.63 -15.47
N ILE A 944 14.65 30.17 -14.27
CA ILE A 944 15.10 30.82 -13.02
C ILE A 944 16.61 30.65 -12.84
N CYS A 945 17.18 29.49 -13.17
CA CYS A 945 18.63 29.29 -13.15
C CYS A 945 19.35 30.25 -14.11
N LEU A 946 18.84 30.42 -15.34
CA LEU A 946 19.37 31.38 -16.31
C LEU A 946 19.16 32.84 -15.88
N TYR A 947 18.01 33.16 -15.29
CA TYR A 947 17.71 34.51 -14.78
C TYR A 947 18.74 34.92 -13.73
N ASP A 948 19.03 34.03 -12.78
CA ASP A 948 20.02 34.26 -11.73
C ASP A 948 21.44 34.38 -12.28
N LEU A 949 21.81 33.56 -13.26
CA LEU A 949 23.10 33.67 -13.96
C LEU A 949 23.30 35.10 -14.49
N TYR A 950 22.37 35.59 -15.32
CA TYR A 950 22.52 36.90 -15.95
C TYR A 950 22.39 38.06 -14.98
N ARG A 951 21.57 37.91 -13.93
CA ARG A 951 21.47 38.92 -12.87
C ARG A 951 22.76 39.09 -12.09
N HIS A 952 23.43 37.99 -11.77
CA HIS A 952 24.71 38.07 -11.07
C HIS A 952 25.86 38.56 -11.95
N ALA A 953 25.74 38.41 -13.27
CA ALA A 953 26.68 38.95 -14.25
C ALA A 953 26.38 40.41 -14.67
N ASP A 954 25.31 41.03 -14.13
CA ASP A 954 24.79 42.33 -14.57
C ASP A 954 24.57 42.41 -16.11
N ASP A 955 24.06 41.32 -16.71
CA ASP A 955 23.81 41.22 -18.16
C ASP A 955 22.33 41.56 -18.52
N PRO A 956 22.04 42.79 -19.00
CA PRO A 956 20.68 43.20 -19.34
C PRO A 956 20.11 42.47 -20.56
N GLU A 957 20.94 42.01 -21.50
CA GLU A 957 20.48 41.32 -22.71
C GLU A 957 20.03 39.90 -22.35
N GLY A 958 20.84 39.18 -21.58
CA GLY A 958 20.51 37.88 -21.02
C GLY A 958 19.24 37.93 -20.16
N ILE A 959 19.12 38.92 -19.27
CA ILE A 959 17.90 39.14 -18.46
C ILE A 959 16.68 39.34 -19.36
N SER A 960 16.77 40.20 -20.38
CA SER A 960 15.67 40.46 -21.31
C SER A 960 15.25 39.21 -22.07
N ARG A 961 16.22 38.41 -22.53
CA ARG A 961 16.00 37.13 -23.22
C ARG A 961 15.24 36.14 -22.32
N VAL A 962 15.63 36.01 -21.05
CA VAL A 962 14.94 35.15 -20.09
C VAL A 962 13.51 35.64 -19.83
N LYS A 963 13.30 36.95 -19.62
CA LYS A 963 11.96 37.52 -19.43
C LYS A 963 11.02 37.24 -20.61
N GLN A 964 11.53 37.32 -21.84
CA GLN A 964 10.76 36.99 -23.04
C GLN A 964 10.36 35.50 -23.08
N ALA A 965 11.30 34.60 -22.80
CA ALA A 965 11.05 33.16 -22.75
C ALA A 965 10.04 32.81 -21.64
N LEU A 966 10.23 33.34 -20.43
CA LEU A 966 9.35 33.15 -19.29
C LEU A 966 7.93 33.67 -19.56
N GLY A 967 7.79 34.81 -20.24
CA GLY A 967 6.49 35.31 -20.70
C GLY A 967 5.81 34.42 -21.75
N LYS A 968 6.57 33.71 -22.61
CA LYS A 968 6.02 32.72 -23.55
C LYS A 968 5.54 31.47 -22.81
N VAL A 969 6.36 30.94 -21.91
CA VAL A 969 6.05 29.75 -21.10
C VAL A 969 4.82 30.00 -20.22
N ALA A 970 4.76 31.15 -19.55
CA ALA A 970 3.61 31.54 -18.72
C ALA A 970 2.30 31.58 -19.52
N ARG A 971 2.30 32.15 -20.74
CA ARG A 971 1.09 32.17 -21.58
C ARG A 971 0.63 30.76 -21.97
N GLN A 972 1.57 29.85 -22.22
CA GLN A 972 1.22 28.46 -22.54
C GLN A 972 0.70 27.71 -21.30
N PHE A 973 1.30 27.95 -20.14
CA PHE A 973 0.86 27.39 -18.86
C PHE A 973 -0.58 27.83 -18.53
N PHE A 974 -0.87 29.14 -18.53
CA PHE A 974 -2.20 29.66 -18.19
C PHE A 974 -3.27 29.40 -19.26
N ALA A 975 -2.88 29.12 -20.50
CA ALA A 975 -3.81 28.64 -21.53
C ALA A 975 -4.07 27.13 -21.45
N GLY A 976 -3.23 26.41 -20.71
CA GLY A 976 -3.42 25.01 -20.40
C GLY A 976 -4.46 24.81 -19.29
N PRO A 977 -4.87 23.56 -19.06
CA PRO A 977 -6.03 23.29 -18.23
C PRO A 977 -5.71 23.20 -16.73
N PHE A 978 -4.50 23.57 -16.31
CA PHE A 978 -4.00 23.34 -14.94
C PHE A 978 -4.83 24.04 -13.84
N LEU A 979 -5.55 25.11 -14.20
CA LEU A 979 -6.41 25.86 -13.27
C LEU A 979 -7.90 25.56 -13.47
N ASP A 980 -8.26 24.63 -14.37
CA ASP A 980 -9.65 24.29 -14.63
C ASP A 980 -10.27 23.59 -13.43
N SER A 981 -11.56 23.86 -13.21
CA SER A 981 -12.31 23.28 -12.09
C SER A 981 -12.61 21.79 -12.25
N ASP A 982 -12.44 21.24 -13.45
CA ASP A 982 -12.78 19.87 -13.83
C ASP A 982 -11.66 18.84 -13.50
N ARG A 983 -10.52 19.29 -12.97
CA ARG A 983 -9.37 18.44 -12.64
C ARG A 983 -8.59 18.90 -11.43
N VAL A 984 -7.85 18.01 -10.77
CA VAL A 984 -7.00 18.35 -9.62
C VAL A 984 -5.52 18.33 -10.02
N PRO A 985 -4.85 19.49 -10.18
CA PRO A 985 -3.42 19.52 -10.51
C PRO A 985 -2.55 19.13 -9.29
N ASP A 986 -1.27 18.85 -9.55
CA ASP A 986 -0.25 18.91 -8.49
C ASP A 986 -0.12 20.37 -8.03
N VAL A 987 -0.28 20.61 -6.73
CA VAL A 987 -0.28 21.94 -6.10
C VAL A 987 1.02 22.26 -5.38
N SER A 988 1.98 21.35 -5.37
CA SER A 988 3.28 21.56 -4.70
C SER A 988 4.11 22.67 -5.33
N LEU A 989 5.12 23.13 -4.59
CA LEU A 989 6.02 24.20 -5.03
C LEU A 989 7.00 23.70 -6.11
N LEU A 990 7.65 22.55 -5.93
CA LEU A 990 8.72 22.13 -6.84
C LEU A 990 8.21 21.36 -8.07
N THR A 991 7.10 20.64 -7.95
CA THR A 991 6.53 19.83 -9.06
C THR A 991 5.18 20.32 -9.57
N GLY A 992 4.50 21.21 -8.84
CA GLY A 992 3.14 21.66 -9.13
C GLY A 992 2.97 23.10 -9.61
N ILE A 993 1.72 23.54 -9.67
CA ILE A 993 1.30 24.86 -10.18
C ILE A 993 1.83 26.04 -9.35
N THR A 994 2.10 25.80 -8.07
CA THR A 994 2.61 26.81 -7.14
C THR A 994 4.01 27.27 -7.55
N GLY A 995 4.83 26.36 -8.08
CA GLY A 995 6.16 26.69 -8.60
C GLY A 995 6.16 27.63 -9.79
N ALA A 996 5.20 27.46 -10.70
CA ALA A 996 5.04 28.37 -11.85
C ALA A 996 4.71 29.79 -11.37
N GLY A 997 3.79 29.91 -10.40
CA GLY A 997 3.46 31.19 -9.77
C GLY A 997 4.66 31.81 -9.04
N TYR A 998 5.41 30.99 -8.29
CA TYR A 998 6.60 31.44 -7.57
C TYR A 998 7.70 31.96 -8.50
N ALA A 999 8.01 31.26 -9.59
CA ALA A 999 8.97 31.71 -10.60
C ALA A 999 8.60 33.08 -11.20
N LEU A 1000 7.32 33.28 -11.50
CA LEU A 1000 6.82 34.55 -12.02
C LEU A 1000 6.93 35.68 -11.00
N LEU A 1001 6.66 35.40 -9.72
CA LEU A 1001 6.81 36.38 -8.64
C LEU A 1001 8.27 36.77 -8.44
N TYR A 1002 9.20 35.80 -8.45
CA TYR A 1002 10.63 36.06 -8.32
C TYR A 1002 11.20 36.91 -9.46
N GLU A 1003 10.69 36.76 -10.69
CA GLU A 1003 11.06 37.63 -11.80
C GLU A 1003 10.52 39.07 -11.66
N ILE A 1004 9.33 39.23 -11.06
CA ILE A 1004 8.71 40.53 -10.79
C ILE A 1004 9.44 41.27 -9.66
N ASP A 1005 9.65 40.58 -8.53
CA ASP A 1005 10.38 41.10 -7.38
C ASP A 1005 11.56 40.18 -7.02
N PRO A 1006 12.77 40.53 -7.47
CA PRO A 1006 13.96 39.74 -7.25
C PRO A 1006 14.46 39.68 -5.80
N THR A 1007 13.77 40.37 -4.86
CA THR A 1007 14.06 40.31 -3.42
C THR A 1007 13.25 39.22 -2.71
N ILE A 1008 12.41 38.48 -3.45
CA ILE A 1008 11.86 37.19 -3.01
C ILE A 1008 13.03 36.19 -2.87
N PRO A 1009 12.99 35.29 -1.88
CA PRO A 1009 14.03 34.27 -1.72
C PRO A 1009 14.18 33.41 -2.99
N ASN A 1010 15.37 32.89 -3.30
CA ASN A 1010 15.50 31.88 -4.35
C ASN A 1010 15.50 30.48 -3.74
N ILE A 1011 14.38 29.78 -3.88
CA ILE A 1011 14.22 28.41 -3.36
C ILE A 1011 15.14 27.39 -4.02
N LEU A 1012 15.66 27.61 -5.24
CA LEU A 1012 16.53 26.67 -5.94
C LEU A 1012 17.97 26.66 -5.40
N SER A 1013 18.36 27.71 -4.67
CA SER A 1013 19.67 27.88 -4.02
C SER A 1013 19.59 28.07 -2.50
N LEU A 1014 18.37 27.99 -1.92
CA LEU A 1014 18.07 28.21 -0.50
C LEU A 1014 18.49 29.61 0.01
N ASP A 1015 18.43 30.63 -0.85
CA ASP A 1015 18.75 32.00 -0.45
C ASP A 1015 17.55 32.67 0.25
N PHE A 1016 17.82 33.52 1.24
CA PHE A 1016 16.78 34.23 1.99
C PHE A 1016 16.35 35.55 1.34
N ALA A 1017 15.15 36.02 1.69
CA ALA A 1017 14.68 37.35 1.34
C ALA A 1017 15.65 38.43 1.85
N LEU A 1018 15.99 39.41 0.99
CA LEU A 1018 16.77 40.58 1.40
C LEU A 1018 15.84 41.57 2.13
N GLN A 1019 16.33 42.14 3.24
CA GLN A 1019 15.64 43.27 3.90
C GLN A 1019 15.70 44.48 2.97
N THR A 1020 14.53 45.02 2.62
CA THR A 1020 14.38 46.30 1.94
C THR A 1020 14.60 47.47 2.88
#